data_AF-M7T5S3-F1
#
_entry.id   AF-M7T5S3-F1
#
_cell.length_a   1.000
_cell.length_b   1.000
_cell.length_c   1.000
_cell.angle_alpha   90.00
_cell.angle_beta   90.00
_cell.angle_gamma   90.00
#
_symmetry.space_group_name_H-M   'P 1'
#
loop_
_entity.id
_entity.type
_entity.pdbx_description
1 polymer ?
#
loop_
_entity_poly.entity_id
_entity_poly.type
_entity_poly.pdbx_seq_one_letter_code
_entity_poly.pdbx_strand_id
1 'polypeptide(L)'
;MKKIGRKTVLDAIKVFTYRQCQSLKTNFFIVGLVSLLWYVLRTGTKPSRATYPCQKAAAFNVQAWAALYIFPVYKMAKKKYKKPILIGVALFLLLNVFNLVPFNPFMQIQAGDQDIFLNLVGQEATLADPSDVFVVSGTNGHDNGFNRLINLMGDHDTLFYKSSVVGANQGPDGLFSRDDVIIIKVNCQWNMRGGTNTDLLKSMIETITDHPDGFTGEIVVADNGQDQHGAFNLGGSLDWDSNNAEDITQSVQDVVDMFSSFQVSTYLWDDITNTPVAEYDQGDLNDGYVVSTYNDPETGIRVSYPKFRTYYGTYISFKMGVWDSQNGYDSEKLKVINVPVLKTHSNYGVTACVKHYMGVPSDKLVNGNAHDKVDEGGMGTLMAETRIPTLNVLDAIWINAHPRGGPGTSYSEASRVNVTMVSVDPVALDYWAAKHVLMQAAFLLDEPDLYLIDPDNTNTGSFGYWLSKSMEEIESAGYRTTNVEEQMNVYISSTGSIGSSVEIDEFSVSDDRVDMSDSVTVGFHASWANDGSDVTYGTITVNGVNYNLDTSGWARFDETSTAVTRETWAVTAVNCGGITDFVQTCSDPSIIWDRIKVTYGRISEDRVNVGDPIEYRARAYLDYDWHPLSTEDTLVSNAGAMTYDPDPDHIWFEVQRVQNDVGEFDFHVISAAEETYGITATVIVVSDPKGIWDRVEVYDGGASPTSVEVGETITIWFKARYGYDSVEFDDSVGALYVNGVAAVWSSSGERWELPVTKSTTGSYLYAVSGFSDSHHGLTVMSNQVGDVTATWYEPGVIDINSAQTSDNRCDVGSTQTISYHASYSEGGDVTSGIIYVNGTGYTPDSSGWVSFQESSDVIVRKKWRVTGVDVTGVTDFVQTCSDPSIIWDRIKVTYGRISEDRVNVGDPIEYRARAYLDYDWHPLSTEDTLVSNAGAMTYDPDPDHIWFEVQRVQNDVGEFDFHVISAAEETYGITATVIVVSDPKGIWDRVEVYDGGASPTSVEVGETITIWFKARYGYDSVEFDDSVGA
;
A
#
# COMPACT_ATOMS: atom_id res chain seq x y z
N MET A 1 27.39 43.53 -68.64
CA MET A 1 28.07 42.36 -69.24
C MET A 1 28.62 41.45 -68.15
N LYS A 2 28.20 40.17 -68.20
CA LYS A 2 28.80 38.92 -67.70
C LYS A 2 29.35 38.78 -66.26
N LYS A 3 28.69 37.82 -65.59
CA LYS A 3 29.10 36.88 -64.54
C LYS A 3 30.59 36.47 -64.49
N ILE A 4 31.03 36.21 -63.25
CA ILE A 4 31.69 35.02 -62.62
C ILE A 4 32.42 35.62 -61.39
N GLY A 5 32.35 35.17 -60.14
CA GLY A 5 32.02 33.88 -59.53
C GLY A 5 33.16 33.54 -58.54
N ARG A 6 32.83 33.49 -57.23
CA ARG A 6 33.47 32.81 -56.07
C ARG A 6 35.01 32.62 -55.98
N LYS A 7 35.49 32.79 -54.74
CA LYS A 7 36.82 32.43 -54.14
C LYS A 7 37.98 33.38 -54.46
N THR A 8 38.35 34.21 -53.48
CA THR A 8 39.76 34.46 -53.02
C THR A 8 39.92 35.63 -52.03
N VAL A 9 38.86 36.24 -51.47
CA VAL A 9 39.02 37.23 -50.39
C VAL A 9 39.08 36.59 -48.99
N LEU A 10 38.62 35.34 -48.86
CA LEU A 10 38.65 34.58 -47.60
C LEU A 10 40.01 33.94 -47.27
N ASP A 11 40.99 33.98 -48.19
CA ASP A 11 42.33 33.41 -47.97
C ASP A 11 43.41 34.47 -47.66
N ALA A 12 43.09 35.77 -47.73
CA ALA A 12 44.05 36.85 -47.43
C ALA A 12 44.01 37.35 -45.97
N ILE A 13 43.13 36.80 -45.12
CA ILE A 13 43.06 37.10 -43.67
C ILE A 13 43.47 35.86 -42.85
N LYS A 14 44.57 35.22 -43.27
CA LYS A 14 45.22 34.13 -42.53
C LYS A 14 46.73 34.34 -42.40
N VAL A 15 47.16 35.50 -41.90
CA VAL A 15 48.39 35.64 -41.08
C VAL A 15 48.22 36.87 -40.18
N PHE A 16 47.59 36.70 -39.03
CA PHE A 16 47.91 37.50 -37.83
C PHE A 16 47.80 36.56 -36.64
N THR A 17 48.93 36.30 -36.00
CA THR A 17 49.06 35.42 -34.84
C THR A 17 48.34 36.00 -33.63
N TYR A 18 47.73 35.11 -32.85
CA TYR A 18 46.88 35.31 -31.67
C TYR A 18 47.46 36.25 -30.58
N ARG A 19 48.77 36.53 -30.61
CA ARG A 19 49.45 37.44 -29.66
C ARG A 19 49.42 38.93 -30.02
N GLN A 20 49.02 39.33 -31.24
CA GLN A 20 48.89 40.75 -31.60
C GLN A 20 47.44 41.27 -31.59
N CYS A 21 46.43 40.40 -31.54
CA CYS A 21 45.01 40.79 -31.50
C CYS A 21 44.51 41.14 -30.08
N GLN A 22 45.25 40.78 -29.02
CA GLN A 22 44.95 41.24 -27.65
C GLN A 22 45.41 42.69 -27.37
N SER A 23 46.40 43.21 -28.11
CA SER A 23 46.85 44.60 -27.96
C SER A 23 45.86 45.63 -28.54
N LEU A 24 44.92 45.20 -29.40
CA LEU A 24 43.88 46.07 -29.98
C LEU A 24 42.58 46.04 -29.17
N LYS A 25 42.37 45.01 -28.32
CA LYS A 25 41.20 44.91 -27.43
C LYS A 25 41.37 45.64 -26.09
N THR A 26 42.59 46.05 -25.72
CA THR A 26 42.87 46.75 -24.46
C THR A 26 43.05 48.26 -24.62
N ASN A 27 43.17 48.77 -25.85
CA ASN A 27 43.28 50.21 -26.07
C ASN A 27 41.91 50.79 -26.44
N PHE A 28 41.18 51.26 -25.42
CA PHE A 28 39.89 51.93 -25.57
C PHE A 28 39.95 53.09 -26.59
N PHE A 29 41.11 53.72 -26.75
CA PHE A 29 41.31 54.74 -27.78
C PHE A 29 41.17 54.21 -29.21
N ILE A 30 41.73 53.03 -29.50
CA ILE A 30 41.68 52.45 -30.86
C ILE A 30 40.28 51.90 -31.15
N VAL A 31 39.63 51.28 -30.16
CA VAL A 31 38.27 50.74 -30.29
C VAL A 31 37.26 51.84 -30.59
N GLY A 32 37.34 52.97 -29.89
CA GLY A 32 36.47 54.12 -30.16
C GLY A 32 36.73 54.77 -31.53
N LEU A 33 37.99 54.89 -31.96
CA LEU A 33 38.33 55.44 -33.29
C LEU A 33 37.86 54.55 -34.44
N VAL A 34 38.02 53.22 -34.31
CA VAL A 34 37.52 52.26 -35.31
C VAL A 34 35.99 52.25 -35.32
N SER A 35 35.34 52.36 -34.16
CA SER A 35 33.89 52.49 -34.05
C SER A 35 33.38 53.78 -34.72
N LEU A 36 34.13 54.89 -34.63
CA LEU A 36 33.81 56.14 -35.33
C LEU A 36 33.87 55.98 -36.84
N LEU A 37 34.96 55.40 -37.35
CA LEU A 37 35.12 55.15 -38.79
C LEU A 37 34.03 54.20 -39.30
N TRP A 38 33.70 53.16 -38.53
CA TRP A 38 32.64 52.22 -38.85
C TRP A 38 31.26 52.90 -38.88
N TYR A 39 30.98 53.75 -37.88
CA TYR A 39 29.72 54.48 -37.79
C TYR A 39 29.52 55.42 -38.99
N VAL A 40 30.54 56.21 -39.34
CA VAL A 40 30.49 57.16 -40.47
C VAL A 40 30.38 56.43 -41.81
N LEU A 41 31.18 55.40 -42.05
CA LEU A 41 31.20 54.68 -43.33
C LEU A 41 29.91 53.89 -43.59
N ARG A 42 29.31 53.32 -42.54
CA ARG A 42 28.14 52.42 -42.69
C ARG A 42 26.81 53.17 -42.57
N THR A 43 26.77 54.27 -41.81
CA THR A 43 25.62 55.18 -41.83
C THR A 43 25.58 55.93 -43.16
N GLY A 44 26.73 56.45 -43.64
CA GLY A 44 26.83 57.17 -44.91
C GLY A 44 25.86 58.37 -44.97
N THR A 45 25.27 58.63 -46.14
CA THR A 45 24.31 59.75 -46.34
C THR A 45 22.85 59.39 -46.07
N LYS A 46 22.56 58.18 -45.57
CA LYS A 46 21.18 57.75 -45.23
C LYS A 46 21.03 57.64 -43.70
N PRO A 47 20.38 58.62 -43.04
CA PRO A 47 20.30 58.69 -41.57
C PRO A 47 19.63 57.49 -40.92
N SER A 48 18.65 56.86 -41.59
CA SER A 48 17.93 55.69 -41.06
C SER A 48 18.82 54.47 -40.81
N ARG A 49 20.04 54.41 -41.37
CA ARG A 49 20.98 53.31 -41.11
C ARG A 49 21.61 53.37 -39.72
N ALA A 50 21.55 54.52 -39.05
CA ALA A 50 22.05 54.69 -37.69
C ALA A 50 21.27 53.87 -36.65
N THR A 51 20.04 53.46 -36.96
CA THR A 51 19.20 52.66 -36.05
C THR A 51 19.56 51.17 -36.06
N TYR A 52 20.40 50.70 -36.98
CA TYR A 52 20.83 49.30 -37.01
C TYR A 52 21.64 48.94 -35.74
N PRO A 53 21.48 47.73 -35.18
CA PRO A 53 22.09 47.34 -33.90
C PRO A 53 23.62 47.57 -33.85
N CYS A 54 24.33 47.22 -34.93
CA CYS A 54 25.78 47.43 -35.02
C CYS A 54 26.19 48.92 -35.16
N GLN A 55 25.29 49.78 -35.65
CA GLN A 55 25.51 51.22 -35.72
C GLN A 55 25.19 51.89 -34.39
N LYS A 56 24.15 51.44 -33.66
CA LYS A 56 23.87 51.87 -32.28
C LYS A 56 25.03 51.53 -31.33
N ALA A 57 25.56 50.30 -31.40
CA ALA A 57 26.73 49.89 -30.61
C ALA A 57 27.99 50.69 -30.97
N ALA A 58 28.22 50.96 -32.26
CA ALA A 58 29.33 51.81 -32.70
C ALA A 58 29.16 53.26 -32.20
N ALA A 59 27.94 53.82 -32.26
CA ALA A 59 27.63 55.16 -31.75
C ALA A 59 27.90 55.29 -30.25
N PHE A 60 27.49 54.29 -29.46
CA PHE A 60 27.74 54.26 -28.02
C PHE A 60 29.25 54.25 -27.69
N ASN A 61 30.03 53.41 -28.37
CA ASN A 61 31.49 53.37 -28.21
C ASN A 61 32.15 54.70 -28.61
N VAL A 62 31.63 55.37 -29.63
CA VAL A 62 32.09 56.71 -30.07
C VAL A 62 31.78 57.78 -29.03
N GLN A 63 30.60 57.75 -28.42
CA GLN A 63 30.19 58.69 -27.38
C GLN A 63 31.06 58.55 -26.13
N ALA A 64 31.25 57.32 -25.64
CA ALA A 64 32.13 57.06 -24.50
C ALA A 64 33.59 57.43 -24.79
N TRP A 65 34.07 57.16 -26.01
CA TRP A 65 35.41 57.57 -26.48
C TRP A 65 35.58 59.10 -26.56
N ALA A 66 34.57 59.81 -27.08
CA ALA A 66 34.58 61.27 -27.16
C ALA A 66 34.54 61.92 -25.76
N ALA A 67 33.74 61.37 -24.83
CA ALA A 67 33.68 61.84 -23.45
C ALA A 67 35.04 61.70 -22.74
N LEU A 68 35.75 60.60 -22.96
CA LEU A 68 37.03 60.29 -22.30
C LEU A 68 38.24 61.01 -22.92
N TYR A 69 38.29 61.21 -24.24
CA TYR A 69 39.49 61.76 -24.90
C TYR A 69 39.28 63.14 -25.53
N ILE A 70 38.08 63.48 -25.98
CA ILE A 70 37.79 64.77 -26.63
C ILE A 70 37.36 65.80 -25.58
N PHE A 71 36.54 65.42 -24.61
CA PHE A 71 36.03 66.33 -23.57
C PHE A 71 37.11 66.93 -22.65
N PRO A 72 38.16 66.20 -22.22
CA PRO A 72 39.26 66.78 -21.45
C PRO A 72 40.15 67.70 -22.29
N VAL A 73 40.38 67.36 -23.57
CA VAL A 73 41.12 68.21 -24.52
C VAL A 73 40.32 69.48 -24.84
N TYR A 74 38.99 69.39 -24.92
CA TYR A 74 38.09 70.54 -25.02
C TYR A 74 38.16 71.45 -23.77
N LYS A 75 38.12 70.88 -22.56
CA LYS A 75 38.32 71.65 -21.31
C LYS A 75 39.71 72.30 -21.24
N MET A 76 40.77 71.66 -21.75
CA MET A 76 42.12 72.25 -21.85
C MET A 76 42.22 73.33 -22.94
N ALA A 77 41.64 73.11 -24.12
CA ALA A 77 41.66 74.05 -25.24
C ALA A 77 40.87 75.33 -24.93
N LYS A 78 39.81 75.23 -24.11
CA LYS A 78 39.06 76.38 -23.57
C LYS A 78 39.94 77.33 -22.75
N LYS A 79 41.11 76.87 -22.27
CA LYS A 79 42.04 77.65 -21.45
C LYS A 79 43.14 78.36 -22.25
N LYS A 80 43.30 78.17 -23.58
CA LYS A 80 44.46 78.77 -24.28
C LYS A 80 44.34 79.27 -25.73
N TYR A 81 43.27 79.09 -26.50
CA TYR A 81 43.25 79.59 -27.90
C TYR A 81 41.95 80.30 -28.32
N LYS A 82 42.09 81.59 -28.68
CA LYS A 82 41.05 82.48 -29.24
C LYS A 82 41.10 82.48 -30.78
N LYS A 83 40.45 81.53 -31.47
CA LYS A 83 40.00 81.71 -32.88
C LYS A 83 38.72 80.89 -33.16
N PRO A 84 37.64 81.46 -33.75
CA PRO A 84 36.29 80.91 -33.61
C PRO A 84 35.83 79.93 -34.71
N ILE A 85 36.64 79.67 -35.73
CA ILE A 85 36.13 78.98 -36.94
C ILE A 85 36.12 77.45 -36.81
N LEU A 86 37.08 76.81 -36.12
CA LEU A 86 37.05 75.35 -35.93
C LEU A 86 36.07 74.89 -34.83
N ILE A 87 35.84 75.73 -33.81
CA ILE A 87 34.88 75.44 -32.73
C ILE A 87 33.44 75.47 -33.28
N GLY A 88 33.15 76.37 -34.23
CA GLY A 88 31.85 76.45 -34.89
C GLY A 88 31.49 75.20 -35.70
N VAL A 89 32.45 74.57 -36.40
CA VAL A 89 32.21 73.34 -37.17
C VAL A 89 32.00 72.13 -36.23
N ALA A 90 32.74 72.06 -35.12
CA ALA A 90 32.54 71.03 -34.10
C ALA A 90 31.20 71.19 -33.36
N LEU A 91 30.81 72.43 -33.01
CA LEU A 91 29.49 72.73 -32.43
C LEU A 91 28.35 72.45 -33.41
N PHE A 92 28.52 72.74 -34.71
CA PHE A 92 27.51 72.47 -35.72
C PHE A 92 27.31 70.95 -35.93
N LEU A 93 28.38 70.14 -35.87
CA LEU A 93 28.27 68.68 -35.93
C LEU A 93 27.73 68.07 -34.63
N LEU A 94 28.05 68.64 -33.46
CA LEU A 94 27.49 68.21 -32.16
C LEU A 94 26.01 68.59 -31.98
N LEU A 95 25.60 69.77 -32.43
CA LEU A 95 24.21 70.25 -32.34
C LEU A 95 23.26 69.52 -33.31
N ASN A 96 23.77 69.01 -34.45
CA ASN A 96 22.94 68.23 -35.38
C ASN A 96 22.78 66.76 -34.96
N VAL A 97 23.64 66.23 -34.08
CA VAL A 97 23.48 64.88 -33.52
C VAL A 97 22.64 64.88 -32.23
N PHE A 98 22.62 66.00 -31.49
CA PHE A 98 21.80 66.18 -30.28
C PHE A 98 20.30 66.41 -30.55
N ASN A 99 19.89 66.77 -31.77
CA ASN A 99 18.49 67.11 -32.10
C ASN A 99 17.71 65.98 -32.82
N LEU A 100 18.23 64.75 -32.88
CA LEU A 100 17.57 63.62 -33.58
C LEU A 100 17.33 62.38 -32.71
N VAL A 101 17.52 62.49 -31.39
CA VAL A 101 17.06 61.48 -30.43
C VAL A 101 16.51 62.24 -29.23
N PRO A 102 15.23 62.08 -28.85
CA PRO A 102 14.69 62.75 -27.68
C PRO A 102 15.56 62.42 -26.47
N PHE A 103 15.80 63.46 -25.67
CA PHE A 103 16.47 63.43 -24.38
C PHE A 103 15.74 62.42 -23.49
N ASN A 104 16.18 61.18 -23.53
CA ASN A 104 15.71 60.14 -22.63
C ASN A 104 16.61 60.26 -21.39
N PRO A 105 16.10 60.64 -20.21
CA PRO A 105 16.90 60.71 -19.00
C PRO A 105 17.19 59.27 -18.53
N PHE A 106 18.03 58.54 -19.26
CA PHE A 106 18.69 57.35 -18.72
C PHE A 106 19.87 57.79 -17.85
N MET A 107 19.54 58.44 -16.74
CA MET A 107 20.09 58.03 -15.46
C MET A 107 18.98 57.28 -14.75
N GLN A 108 18.82 55.99 -15.06
CA GLN A 108 18.19 55.07 -14.11
C GLN A 108 19.14 54.98 -12.91
N ILE A 109 18.96 55.91 -11.97
CA ILE A 109 19.11 55.58 -10.57
C ILE A 109 17.93 54.65 -10.31
N GLN A 110 18.24 53.37 -10.15
CA GLN A 110 17.28 52.36 -9.75
C GLN A 110 16.93 52.63 -8.29
N ALA A 111 15.80 53.30 -8.06
CA ALA A 111 15.17 53.56 -6.78
C ALA A 111 13.68 53.84 -7.06
N GLY A 112 12.70 53.07 -6.60
CA GLY A 112 12.70 51.71 -6.11
C GLY A 112 11.28 51.17 -6.32
N ASP A 113 11.11 50.19 -7.22
CA ASP A 113 9.89 49.36 -7.28
C ASP A 113 9.92 48.41 -6.07
N GLN A 114 9.85 48.98 -4.87
CA GLN A 114 9.65 48.21 -3.65
C GLN A 114 8.15 48.19 -3.40
N ASP A 115 7.55 47.04 -3.68
CA ASP A 115 6.21 46.74 -3.20
C ASP A 115 6.22 46.87 -1.68
N ILE A 116 5.37 47.75 -1.15
CA ILE A 116 5.19 47.90 0.29
C ILE A 116 4.07 46.94 0.69
N PHE A 117 4.45 45.89 1.39
CA PHE A 117 3.52 44.93 1.94
C PHE A 117 2.87 45.50 3.21
N LEU A 118 1.56 45.68 3.14
CA LEU A 118 0.75 46.19 4.23
C LEU A 118 0.20 45.02 5.06
N ASN A 119 0.18 45.19 6.38
CA ASN A 119 -0.46 44.25 7.30
C ASN A 119 -1.88 44.74 7.56
N LEU A 120 -2.80 44.37 6.66
CA LEU A 120 -4.20 44.72 6.74
C LEU A 120 -4.96 43.62 7.47
N VAL A 121 -5.79 44.01 8.44
CA VAL A 121 -6.55 43.08 9.28
C VAL A 121 -8.03 43.44 9.17
N GLY A 122 -8.86 42.44 8.90
CA GLY A 122 -10.31 42.61 8.89
C GLY A 122 -10.85 42.86 10.30
N GLN A 123 -12.01 43.49 10.38
CA GLN A 123 -12.67 43.77 11.66
C GLN A 123 -14.18 43.66 11.53
N GLU A 124 -14.84 43.27 12.63
CA GLU A 124 -16.28 43.40 12.76
C GLU A 124 -16.58 44.60 13.66
N ALA A 125 -17.61 45.35 13.30
CA ALA A 125 -18.07 46.47 14.10
C ALA A 125 -18.58 46.01 15.47
N THR A 126 -18.29 46.81 16.50
CA THR A 126 -18.76 46.55 17.87
C THR A 126 -19.95 47.43 18.26
N LEU A 127 -20.24 48.46 17.47
CA LEU A 127 -21.40 49.32 17.60
C LEU A 127 -22.45 48.99 16.53
N ALA A 128 -23.71 49.29 16.84
CA ALA A 128 -24.83 49.06 15.94
C ALA A 128 -24.76 49.96 14.70
N ASP A 129 -25.48 49.54 13.65
CA ASP A 129 -25.59 50.22 12.37
C ASP A 129 -24.23 50.45 11.66
N PRO A 130 -23.44 49.38 11.41
CA PRO A 130 -22.10 49.51 10.83
C PRO A 130 -22.05 49.84 9.34
N SER A 131 -21.04 50.59 8.90
CA SER A 131 -20.71 50.76 7.48
C SER A 131 -19.74 49.66 7.03
N ASP A 132 -19.96 49.10 5.84
CA ASP A 132 -19.12 48.03 5.31
C ASP A 132 -18.03 48.59 4.39
N VAL A 133 -16.78 48.19 4.65
CA VAL A 133 -15.60 48.49 3.84
C VAL A 133 -15.04 47.17 3.32
N PHE A 134 -14.97 47.04 2.01
CA PHE A 134 -14.46 45.86 1.33
C PHE A 134 -13.08 46.16 0.76
N VAL A 135 -12.13 45.27 0.98
CA VAL A 135 -10.72 45.48 0.65
C VAL A 135 -10.21 44.27 -0.12
N VAL A 136 -9.61 44.51 -1.28
CA VAL A 136 -8.81 43.51 -1.99
C VAL A 136 -7.36 43.96 -1.96
N SER A 137 -6.48 43.12 -1.41
CA SER A 137 -5.02 43.35 -1.43
C SER A 137 -4.34 42.34 -2.35
N GLY A 138 -3.21 42.74 -2.95
CA GLY A 138 -2.49 41.98 -3.96
C GLY A 138 -3.06 42.11 -5.39
N THR A 139 -3.79 43.20 -5.69
CA THR A 139 -4.28 43.51 -7.03
C THR A 139 -3.48 44.61 -7.71
N ASN A 140 -3.24 44.50 -9.00
CA ASN A 140 -2.63 45.53 -9.84
C ASN A 140 -3.65 46.32 -10.69
N GLY A 141 -4.94 46.01 -10.58
CA GLY A 141 -6.03 46.60 -11.36
C GLY A 141 -6.25 45.96 -12.73
N HIS A 142 -5.22 45.35 -13.34
CA HIS A 142 -5.33 44.62 -14.61
C HIS A 142 -5.81 43.17 -14.40
N ASP A 143 -5.64 42.63 -13.20
CA ASP A 143 -6.16 41.33 -12.79
C ASP A 143 -7.67 41.37 -12.47
N ASN A 144 -8.20 40.28 -11.90
CA ASN A 144 -9.59 40.19 -11.46
C ASN A 144 -9.89 40.90 -10.13
N GLY A 145 -8.99 41.74 -9.63
CA GLY A 145 -9.11 42.32 -8.29
C GLY A 145 -10.43 43.04 -8.06
N PHE A 146 -10.95 43.73 -9.08
CA PHE A 146 -12.26 44.36 -9.00
C PHE A 146 -13.41 43.33 -8.95
N ASN A 147 -13.36 42.26 -9.75
CA ASN A 147 -14.36 41.18 -9.66
C ASN A 147 -14.33 40.48 -8.30
N ARG A 148 -13.14 40.26 -7.71
CA ARG A 148 -13.02 39.75 -6.33
C ARG A 148 -13.63 40.70 -5.32
N LEU A 149 -13.46 42.00 -5.53
CA LEU A 149 -14.04 43.02 -4.68
C LEU A 149 -15.58 42.98 -4.76
N ILE A 150 -16.15 42.80 -5.95
CA ILE A 150 -17.59 42.63 -6.16
C ILE A 150 -18.13 41.34 -5.51
N ASN A 151 -17.40 40.23 -5.62
CA ASN A 151 -17.80 38.98 -4.99
C ASN A 151 -17.75 39.10 -3.46
N LEU A 152 -16.71 39.72 -2.91
CA LEU A 152 -16.59 39.98 -1.47
C LEU A 152 -17.74 40.87 -0.96
N MET A 153 -18.18 41.86 -1.74
CA MET A 153 -19.39 42.63 -1.41
C MET A 153 -20.63 41.73 -1.37
N GLY A 154 -20.79 40.84 -2.35
CA GLY A 154 -21.90 39.90 -2.44
C GLY A 154 -21.96 38.90 -1.28
N ASP A 155 -20.81 38.37 -0.86
CA ASP A 155 -20.67 37.45 0.28
C ASP A 155 -21.15 38.08 1.62
N HIS A 156 -21.26 39.41 1.67
CA HIS A 156 -21.71 40.19 2.81
C HIS A 156 -22.94 41.06 2.46
N ASP A 157 -23.83 40.53 1.62
CA ASP A 157 -25.16 41.07 1.31
C ASP A 157 -25.18 42.48 0.65
N THR A 158 -24.04 42.99 0.18
CA THR A 158 -23.95 44.20 -0.63
C THR A 158 -23.89 43.83 -2.12
N LEU A 159 -25.06 43.62 -2.72
CA LEU A 159 -25.15 43.09 -4.08
C LEU A 159 -24.81 44.16 -5.14
N PHE A 160 -23.90 43.86 -6.07
CA PHE A 160 -23.52 44.79 -7.13
C PHE A 160 -24.57 44.86 -8.24
N TYR A 161 -25.04 43.70 -8.72
CA TYR A 161 -26.00 43.65 -9.84
C TYR A 161 -27.45 43.65 -9.36
N LYS A 162 -28.23 44.60 -9.85
CA LYS A 162 -29.68 44.63 -9.64
C LYS A 162 -30.37 43.72 -10.65
N SER A 163 -30.85 42.58 -10.18
CA SER A 163 -31.51 41.57 -11.01
C SER A 163 -32.77 41.02 -10.34
N SER A 164 -33.69 40.50 -11.16
CA SER A 164 -34.80 39.68 -10.67
C SER A 164 -34.35 38.28 -10.22
N VAL A 165 -33.15 37.86 -10.62
CA VAL A 165 -32.52 36.60 -10.22
C VAL A 165 -31.63 36.84 -9.01
N VAL A 166 -31.76 35.97 -8.00
CA VAL A 166 -30.90 36.00 -6.80
C VAL A 166 -29.68 35.11 -7.03
N GLY A 167 -28.49 35.63 -6.73
CA GLY A 167 -27.21 34.93 -6.80
C GLY A 167 -26.17 35.57 -5.89
N ALA A 168 -24.91 35.16 -6.01
CA ALA A 168 -23.84 35.57 -5.09
C ALA A 168 -23.65 37.09 -5.01
N ASN A 169 -23.65 37.78 -6.15
CA ASN A 169 -23.45 39.24 -6.25
C ASN A 169 -24.62 39.93 -6.98
N GLN A 170 -25.78 39.27 -7.09
CA GLN A 170 -26.94 39.75 -7.82
C GLN A 170 -28.27 39.53 -7.08
N GLY A 171 -29.19 40.47 -7.18
CA GLY A 171 -30.54 40.36 -6.62
C GLY A 171 -31.36 41.64 -6.70
N PRO A 172 -32.63 41.64 -6.22
CA PRO A 172 -33.54 42.79 -6.36
C PRO A 172 -33.04 44.08 -5.70
N ASP A 173 -32.20 43.94 -4.67
CA ASP A 173 -31.62 45.04 -3.89
C ASP A 173 -30.22 45.45 -4.39
N GLY A 174 -29.79 44.95 -5.55
CA GLY A 174 -28.48 45.29 -6.12
C GLY A 174 -28.34 46.76 -6.53
N LEU A 175 -27.09 47.22 -6.62
CA LEU A 175 -26.77 48.63 -6.84
C LEU A 175 -26.98 49.11 -8.28
N PHE A 176 -26.64 48.29 -9.28
CA PHE A 176 -26.64 48.67 -10.70
C PHE A 176 -27.56 47.78 -11.53
N SER A 177 -28.56 48.38 -12.19
CA SER A 177 -29.46 47.71 -13.13
C SER A 177 -28.85 47.61 -14.51
N ARG A 178 -29.30 46.63 -15.30
CA ARG A 178 -28.86 46.44 -16.70
C ARG A 178 -29.06 47.66 -17.61
N ASP A 179 -29.96 48.60 -17.28
CA ASP A 179 -30.32 49.76 -18.12
C ASP A 179 -30.02 51.11 -17.46
N ASP A 180 -29.25 51.11 -16.37
CA ASP A 180 -28.80 52.33 -15.70
C ASP A 180 -27.85 53.16 -16.59
N VAL A 181 -27.85 54.47 -16.35
CA VAL A 181 -26.84 55.39 -16.89
C VAL A 181 -25.82 55.63 -15.78
N ILE A 182 -24.58 55.21 -16.00
CA ILE A 182 -23.53 55.17 -14.98
C ILE A 182 -22.45 56.19 -15.33
N ILE A 183 -22.23 57.15 -14.42
CA ILE A 183 -21.04 57.99 -14.48
C ILE A 183 -19.94 57.33 -13.67
N ILE A 184 -18.81 57.02 -14.31
CA ILE A 184 -17.58 56.65 -13.60
C ILE A 184 -16.74 57.92 -13.44
N LYS A 185 -16.75 58.45 -12.22
CA LYS A 185 -16.06 59.68 -11.85
C LYS A 185 -14.61 59.36 -11.50
N VAL A 186 -13.69 59.61 -12.42
CA VAL A 186 -12.25 59.33 -12.25
C VAL A 186 -11.49 60.54 -11.70
N ASN A 187 -10.18 60.40 -11.49
CA ASN A 187 -9.23 61.48 -11.29
C ASN A 187 -8.41 61.65 -12.56
N CYS A 188 -8.71 62.69 -13.33
CA CYS A 188 -8.00 63.02 -14.56
C CYS A 188 -7.16 64.31 -14.44
N GLN A 189 -7.21 64.98 -13.28
CA GLN A 189 -6.47 66.23 -13.04
C GLN A 189 -4.95 66.05 -13.15
N TRP A 190 -4.46 64.88 -12.75
CA TRP A 190 -3.03 64.56 -12.72
C TRP A 190 -2.74 63.37 -13.64
N ASN A 191 -1.62 63.44 -14.34
CA ASN A 191 -1.06 62.33 -15.10
C ASN A 191 -0.25 61.39 -14.18
N MET A 192 0.33 60.34 -14.76
CA MET A 192 1.12 59.33 -14.03
C MET A 192 0.32 58.77 -12.84
N ARG A 193 0.96 58.50 -11.69
CA ARG A 193 0.35 57.90 -10.49
C ARG A 193 -0.51 58.90 -9.68
N GLY A 194 -0.72 60.10 -10.20
CA GLY A 194 -1.67 61.06 -9.65
C GLY A 194 -3.10 60.86 -10.17
N GLY A 195 -3.29 60.16 -11.29
CA GLY A 195 -4.60 59.85 -11.85
C GLY A 195 -5.15 58.50 -11.38
N THR A 196 -6.44 58.24 -11.65
CA THR A 196 -7.06 56.92 -11.41
C THR A 196 -6.40 55.86 -12.28
N ASN A 197 -6.19 54.67 -11.71
CA ASN A 197 -5.62 53.54 -12.43
C ASN A 197 -6.51 53.12 -13.62
N THR A 198 -5.98 53.16 -14.84
CA THR A 198 -6.76 52.85 -16.06
C THR A 198 -6.98 51.35 -16.25
N ASP A 199 -6.11 50.50 -15.71
CA ASP A 199 -6.35 49.06 -15.68
C ASP A 199 -7.54 48.73 -14.77
N LEU A 200 -7.62 49.36 -13.59
CA LEU A 200 -8.77 49.25 -12.70
C LEU A 200 -10.05 49.77 -13.40
N LEU A 201 -9.98 50.92 -14.06
CA LEU A 201 -11.11 51.46 -14.84
C LEU A 201 -11.59 50.46 -15.90
N LYS A 202 -10.67 49.83 -16.63
CA LYS A 202 -10.99 48.81 -17.62
C LYS A 202 -11.73 47.64 -16.99
N SER A 203 -11.21 47.11 -15.88
CA SER A 203 -11.83 46.02 -15.11
C SER A 203 -13.25 46.41 -14.65
N MET A 204 -13.43 47.65 -14.18
CA MET A 204 -14.75 48.16 -13.78
C MET A 204 -15.74 48.24 -14.94
N ILE A 205 -15.34 48.76 -16.09
CA ILE A 205 -16.22 48.84 -17.27
C ILE A 205 -16.60 47.43 -17.73
N GLU A 206 -15.64 46.51 -17.77
CA GLU A 206 -15.87 45.09 -18.10
C GLU A 206 -16.92 44.48 -17.18
N THR A 207 -16.75 44.57 -15.86
CA THR A 207 -17.71 44.09 -14.85
C THR A 207 -19.10 44.68 -15.05
N ILE A 208 -19.23 45.99 -15.32
CA ILE A 208 -20.54 46.61 -15.56
C ILE A 208 -21.17 46.08 -16.85
N THR A 209 -20.39 45.95 -17.94
CA THR A 209 -20.91 45.46 -19.22
C THR A 209 -21.28 43.99 -19.20
N ASP A 210 -20.65 43.21 -18.32
CA ASP A 210 -20.91 41.80 -18.06
C ASP A 210 -22.11 41.57 -17.11
N HIS A 211 -22.94 42.60 -16.89
CA HIS A 211 -24.17 42.47 -16.11
C HIS A 211 -24.94 41.20 -16.50
N PRO A 212 -25.34 40.35 -15.53
CA PRO A 212 -25.86 39.00 -15.79
C PRO A 212 -27.15 38.98 -16.64
N ASP A 213 -27.99 40.01 -16.52
CA ASP A 213 -29.17 40.20 -17.39
C ASP A 213 -28.87 40.80 -18.79
N GLY A 214 -27.60 41.07 -19.09
CA GLY A 214 -27.08 41.74 -20.30
C GLY A 214 -27.20 43.26 -20.23
N PHE A 215 -26.07 43.96 -20.12
CA PHE A 215 -26.04 45.42 -20.02
C PHE A 215 -26.54 46.10 -21.31
N THR A 216 -27.43 47.06 -21.13
CA THR A 216 -28.12 47.85 -22.16
C THR A 216 -28.13 49.35 -21.87
N GLY A 217 -27.60 49.75 -20.72
CA GLY A 217 -27.47 51.13 -20.29
C GLY A 217 -26.34 51.88 -20.99
N GLU A 218 -25.90 52.96 -20.37
CA GLU A 218 -24.81 53.81 -20.87
C GLU A 218 -23.78 54.07 -19.76
N ILE A 219 -22.50 54.02 -20.10
CA ILE A 219 -21.40 54.35 -19.19
C ILE A 219 -20.69 55.61 -19.71
N VAL A 220 -20.49 56.59 -18.82
CA VAL A 220 -19.75 57.82 -19.13
C VAL A 220 -18.62 57.98 -18.14
N VAL A 221 -17.38 57.94 -18.62
CA VAL A 221 -16.21 58.24 -17.80
C VAL A 221 -15.96 59.75 -17.82
N ALA A 222 -16.04 60.40 -16.67
CA ALA A 222 -16.02 61.86 -16.57
C ALA A 222 -15.26 62.35 -15.34
N ASP A 223 -14.73 63.57 -15.40
CA ASP A 223 -14.15 64.29 -14.26
C ASP A 223 -13.98 65.77 -14.62
N ASN A 224 -13.82 66.62 -13.61
CA ASN A 224 -13.39 68.01 -13.73
C ASN A 224 -12.00 68.16 -13.09
N GLY A 225 -10.97 68.30 -13.92
CA GLY A 225 -9.62 68.69 -13.52
C GLY A 225 -9.49 70.16 -13.13
N GLN A 226 -10.60 70.91 -13.06
CA GLN A 226 -10.73 72.29 -12.60
C GLN A 226 -10.22 73.36 -13.58
N ASP A 227 -9.79 73.01 -14.80
CA ASP A 227 -9.38 73.96 -15.87
C ASP A 227 -8.36 75.03 -15.40
N GLN A 228 -7.55 74.69 -14.39
CA GLN A 228 -6.61 75.64 -13.77
C GLN A 228 -5.47 74.99 -13.00
N HIS A 229 -5.70 73.81 -12.44
CA HIS A 229 -4.73 73.07 -11.64
C HIS A 229 -4.60 71.67 -12.25
N GLY A 230 -3.38 71.13 -12.32
CA GLY A 230 -3.12 69.82 -12.94
C GLY A 230 -1.68 69.68 -13.44
N ALA A 231 -1.35 68.54 -14.05
CA ALA A 231 0.03 68.15 -14.40
C ALA A 231 0.81 69.21 -15.19
N PHE A 232 0.14 69.93 -16.08
CA PHE A 232 0.73 71.01 -16.89
C PHE A 232 0.14 72.40 -16.58
N ASN A 233 -0.59 72.54 -15.46
CA ASN A 233 -1.38 73.73 -15.12
C ASN A 233 -2.41 74.12 -16.22
N LEU A 234 -3.04 73.12 -16.83
CA LEU A 234 -4.01 73.27 -17.92
C LEU A 234 -5.34 72.54 -17.64
N GLY A 235 -5.62 72.16 -16.39
CA GLY A 235 -6.75 71.30 -16.06
C GLY A 235 -6.43 69.80 -16.23
N GLY A 236 -7.49 69.00 -16.32
CA GLY A 236 -7.42 67.55 -16.48
C GLY A 236 -7.41 67.09 -17.95
N SER A 237 -7.12 65.81 -18.17
CA SER A 237 -7.26 65.16 -19.48
C SER A 237 -7.63 63.69 -19.30
N LEU A 238 -8.56 63.19 -20.11
CA LEU A 238 -8.87 61.77 -20.22
C LEU A 238 -7.97 61.05 -21.24
N ASP A 239 -7.08 61.79 -21.91
CA ASP A 239 -6.16 61.28 -22.92
C ASP A 239 -4.71 61.69 -22.61
N TRP A 240 -4.23 61.41 -21.39
CA TRP A 240 -2.84 61.65 -21.04
C TRP A 240 -1.90 60.67 -21.78
N ASP A 241 -0.72 61.13 -22.20
CA ASP A 241 0.33 60.26 -22.78
C ASP A 241 1.01 59.34 -21.73
N SER A 242 0.77 59.58 -20.44
CA SER A 242 1.42 58.88 -19.33
C SER A 242 0.43 58.74 -18.18
N ASN A 243 -0.02 57.52 -17.90
CA ASN A 243 -1.15 57.23 -17.03
C ASN A 243 -0.74 56.37 -15.82
N ASN A 244 -1.67 56.24 -14.87
CA ASN A 244 -1.58 55.27 -13.79
C ASN A 244 -2.01 53.90 -14.33
N ALA A 245 -1.07 53.09 -14.83
CA ALA A 245 -1.33 51.73 -15.28
C ALA A 245 -0.05 50.89 -15.26
N GLU A 246 -0.16 49.58 -15.51
CA GLU A 246 0.95 48.72 -15.87
C GLU A 246 1.49 49.10 -17.27
N ASP A 247 0.60 49.24 -18.26
CA ASP A 247 0.90 49.94 -19.50
C ASP A 247 0.69 51.44 -19.30
N ILE A 248 1.75 52.13 -18.92
CA ILE A 248 1.73 53.58 -18.67
C ILE A 248 1.28 54.41 -19.89
N THR A 249 1.19 53.83 -21.09
CA THR A 249 0.72 54.54 -22.29
C THR A 249 -0.80 54.45 -22.50
N GLN A 250 -1.51 53.58 -21.76
CA GLN A 250 -2.95 53.40 -21.86
C GLN A 250 -3.70 54.57 -21.20
N SER A 251 -4.43 55.36 -21.97
CA SER A 251 -5.25 56.46 -21.44
C SER A 251 -6.67 56.03 -21.06
N VAL A 252 -7.42 56.90 -20.39
CA VAL A 252 -8.86 56.66 -20.13
C VAL A 252 -9.63 56.56 -21.45
N GLN A 253 -9.27 57.38 -22.45
CA GLN A 253 -9.85 57.30 -23.78
C GLN A 253 -9.54 55.97 -24.45
N ASP A 254 -8.30 55.49 -24.38
CA ASP A 254 -7.92 54.18 -24.93
C ASP A 254 -8.76 53.05 -24.32
N VAL A 255 -8.98 53.06 -22.99
CA VAL A 255 -9.83 52.08 -22.30
C VAL A 255 -11.27 52.14 -22.80
N VAL A 256 -11.87 53.32 -22.87
CA VAL A 256 -13.25 53.49 -23.37
C VAL A 256 -13.39 52.97 -24.80
N ASP A 257 -12.41 53.20 -25.67
CA ASP A 257 -12.42 52.73 -27.05
C ASP A 257 -12.40 51.18 -27.16
N MET A 258 -11.87 50.47 -26.16
CA MET A 258 -11.89 49.00 -26.10
C MET A 258 -13.31 48.44 -25.99
N PHE A 259 -14.25 49.20 -25.42
CA PHE A 259 -15.64 48.77 -25.19
C PHE A 259 -16.62 49.35 -26.23
N SER A 260 -16.15 49.65 -27.43
CA SER A 260 -16.96 50.23 -28.53
C SER A 260 -18.18 49.40 -28.99
N SER A 261 -18.31 48.14 -28.55
CA SER A 261 -19.53 47.34 -28.73
C SER A 261 -20.68 47.72 -27.78
N PHE A 262 -20.39 48.48 -26.73
CA PHE A 262 -21.34 49.00 -25.74
C PHE A 262 -21.44 50.53 -25.84
N GLN A 263 -22.44 51.12 -25.17
CA GLN A 263 -22.56 52.58 -25.06
C GLN A 263 -21.64 53.10 -23.95
N VAL A 264 -20.34 53.09 -24.21
CA VAL A 264 -19.31 53.65 -23.32
C VAL A 264 -18.69 54.88 -23.98
N SER A 265 -18.57 55.98 -23.25
CA SER A 265 -17.98 57.23 -23.75
C SER A 265 -17.22 57.99 -22.66
N THR A 266 -16.37 58.93 -23.07
CA THR A 266 -15.73 59.90 -22.19
C THR A 266 -16.47 61.24 -22.24
N TYR A 267 -16.41 62.01 -21.15
CA TYR A 267 -16.85 63.40 -21.14
C TYR A 267 -16.00 64.21 -20.15
N LEU A 268 -15.12 65.09 -20.66
CA LEU A 268 -14.28 65.95 -19.81
C LEU A 268 -15.07 67.20 -19.37
N TRP A 269 -15.27 67.40 -18.07
CA TRP A 269 -16.04 68.56 -17.58
C TRP A 269 -15.27 69.89 -17.62
N ASP A 270 -13.94 69.88 -17.76
CA ASP A 270 -13.13 71.09 -17.98
C ASP A 270 -13.63 71.86 -19.21
N ASP A 271 -14.10 71.17 -20.26
CA ASP A 271 -14.62 71.79 -21.48
C ASP A 271 -15.87 72.66 -21.23
N ILE A 272 -16.61 72.39 -20.15
CA ILE A 272 -17.86 73.07 -19.81
C ILE A 272 -17.79 73.83 -18.48
N THR A 273 -16.69 73.73 -17.73
CA THR A 273 -16.60 74.26 -16.35
C THR A 273 -16.76 75.78 -16.27
N ASN A 274 -16.57 76.53 -17.36
CA ASN A 274 -16.73 77.98 -17.40
C ASN A 274 -18.15 78.44 -17.83
N THR A 275 -19.06 77.52 -18.09
CA THR A 275 -20.37 77.81 -18.67
C THR A 275 -21.48 77.66 -17.63
N PRO A 276 -22.03 78.76 -17.07
CA PRO A 276 -23.19 78.66 -16.19
C PRO A 276 -24.46 78.40 -17.01
N VAL A 277 -25.28 77.44 -16.59
CA VAL A 277 -26.54 77.05 -17.27
C VAL A 277 -27.69 76.93 -16.27
N ALA A 278 -28.92 76.98 -16.78
CA ALA A 278 -30.13 76.61 -16.05
C ALA A 278 -30.40 75.10 -16.17
N GLU A 279 -31.37 74.56 -15.43
CA GLU A 279 -31.76 73.15 -15.55
C GLU A 279 -32.55 72.85 -16.85
N TYR A 280 -32.64 71.57 -17.25
CA TYR A 280 -33.35 71.16 -18.47
C TYR A 280 -34.85 71.48 -18.42
N ASP A 281 -35.49 71.34 -17.26
CA ASP A 281 -36.91 71.69 -17.05
C ASP A 281 -37.18 73.21 -17.16
N GLN A 282 -36.13 74.03 -17.14
CA GLN A 282 -36.16 75.48 -17.38
C GLN A 282 -35.90 75.83 -18.85
N GLY A 283 -35.76 74.83 -19.73
CA GLY A 283 -35.62 75.00 -21.18
C GLY A 283 -34.20 75.25 -21.68
N ASP A 284 -33.18 75.09 -20.82
CA ASP A 284 -31.78 75.23 -21.20
C ASP A 284 -31.18 73.86 -21.55
N LEU A 285 -30.95 73.62 -22.84
CA LEU A 285 -30.37 72.38 -23.36
C LEU A 285 -28.85 72.43 -23.54
N ASN A 286 -28.18 73.52 -23.12
CA ASN A 286 -26.73 73.65 -23.26
C ASN A 286 -26.00 72.87 -22.17
N ASP A 287 -24.81 72.37 -22.53
CA ASP A 287 -23.88 71.74 -21.59
C ASP A 287 -23.17 72.81 -20.74
N GLY A 288 -23.04 72.57 -19.44
CA GLY A 288 -22.49 73.53 -18.50
C GLY A 288 -22.67 73.12 -17.05
N TYR A 289 -22.59 74.10 -16.16
CA TYR A 289 -22.76 73.94 -14.73
C TYR A 289 -23.97 74.69 -14.22
N VAL A 290 -24.83 74.00 -13.48
CA VAL A 290 -25.88 74.67 -12.69
C VAL A 290 -25.24 75.15 -11.40
N VAL A 291 -25.39 76.43 -11.07
CA VAL A 291 -24.73 77.08 -9.92
C VAL A 291 -25.78 77.64 -8.97
N SER A 292 -25.69 77.28 -7.68
CA SER A 292 -26.58 77.82 -6.65
C SER A 292 -26.47 79.34 -6.57
N THR A 293 -27.57 80.02 -6.29
CA THR A 293 -27.61 81.47 -6.11
C THR A 293 -27.12 81.93 -4.74
N TYR A 294 -26.99 81.01 -3.78
CA TYR A 294 -26.56 81.29 -2.41
C TYR A 294 -25.44 80.32 -1.99
N ASN A 295 -24.67 80.71 -0.99
CA ASN A 295 -23.75 79.81 -0.30
C ASN A 295 -24.53 79.04 0.76
N ASP A 296 -24.18 77.78 0.97
CA ASP A 296 -24.69 76.98 2.08
C ASP A 296 -24.44 77.70 3.42
N PRO A 297 -25.43 77.78 4.32
CA PRO A 297 -25.28 78.51 5.57
C PRO A 297 -24.34 77.87 6.60
N GLU A 298 -24.12 76.55 6.55
CA GLU A 298 -23.29 75.83 7.52
C GLU A 298 -21.83 75.78 7.06
N THR A 299 -21.58 75.28 5.85
CA THR A 299 -20.22 75.08 5.32
C THR A 299 -19.73 76.24 4.48
N GLY A 300 -20.63 77.13 4.03
CA GLY A 300 -20.29 78.26 3.19
C GLY A 300 -19.95 77.90 1.74
N ILE A 301 -20.09 76.64 1.33
CA ILE A 301 -19.87 76.20 -0.04
C ILE A 301 -20.99 76.68 -0.95
N ARG A 302 -20.64 77.11 -2.16
CA ARG A 302 -21.58 77.43 -3.21
C ARG A 302 -21.72 76.23 -4.14
N VAL A 303 -22.77 75.45 -3.94
CA VAL A 303 -23.02 74.22 -4.69
C VAL A 303 -23.13 74.51 -6.19
N SER A 304 -22.39 73.74 -6.99
CA SER A 304 -22.52 73.69 -8.44
C SER A 304 -22.28 72.26 -8.94
N TYR A 305 -22.88 71.89 -10.05
CA TYR A 305 -22.78 70.54 -10.60
C TYR A 305 -22.95 70.52 -12.13
N PRO A 306 -22.37 69.53 -12.82
CA PRO A 306 -22.41 69.48 -14.27
C PRO A 306 -23.78 69.03 -14.78
N LYS A 307 -24.17 69.59 -15.91
CA LYS A 307 -25.34 69.22 -16.69
C LYS A 307 -24.92 69.17 -18.15
N PHE A 308 -25.01 68.01 -18.79
CA PHE A 308 -24.43 67.80 -20.11
C PHE A 308 -25.17 66.70 -20.89
N ARG A 309 -24.97 66.69 -22.21
CA ARG A 309 -25.41 65.64 -23.11
C ARG A 309 -24.25 64.72 -23.47
N THR A 310 -24.44 63.42 -23.27
CA THR A 310 -23.42 62.40 -23.57
C THR A 310 -23.21 62.21 -25.08
N TYR A 311 -22.16 61.47 -25.45
CA TYR A 311 -21.87 61.12 -26.85
C TYR A 311 -23.04 60.38 -27.52
N TYR A 312 -23.72 59.47 -26.80
CA TYR A 312 -24.88 58.72 -27.31
C TYR A 312 -26.20 59.51 -27.21
N GLY A 313 -26.14 60.73 -26.70
CA GLY A 313 -27.23 61.70 -26.75
C GLY A 313 -28.13 61.73 -25.52
N THR A 314 -27.75 61.05 -24.43
CA THR A 314 -28.44 61.07 -23.14
C THR A 314 -28.23 62.40 -22.44
N TYR A 315 -29.30 62.98 -21.91
CA TYR A 315 -29.24 64.25 -21.17
C TYR A 315 -29.10 63.97 -19.67
N ILE A 316 -27.99 64.40 -19.08
CA ILE A 316 -27.67 64.18 -17.68
C ILE A 316 -27.66 65.52 -16.94
N SER A 317 -28.44 65.64 -15.87
CA SER A 317 -28.16 66.57 -14.78
C SER A 317 -27.59 65.77 -13.63
N PHE A 318 -26.38 66.10 -13.18
CA PHE A 318 -25.71 65.32 -12.15
C PHE A 318 -26.54 65.24 -10.85
N LYS A 319 -27.21 66.34 -10.49
CA LYS A 319 -28.14 66.38 -9.35
C LYS A 319 -29.46 65.66 -9.66
N MET A 320 -30.14 66.06 -10.74
CA MET A 320 -31.54 65.68 -10.94
C MET A 320 -31.74 64.30 -11.60
N GLY A 321 -30.73 63.76 -12.28
CA GLY A 321 -30.79 62.47 -12.97
C GLY A 321 -30.82 62.55 -14.49
N VAL A 322 -31.31 61.48 -15.12
CA VAL A 322 -31.47 61.41 -16.58
C VAL A 322 -32.72 62.17 -17.01
N TRP A 323 -32.59 63.11 -17.93
CA TRP A 323 -33.71 63.91 -18.43
C TRP A 323 -34.30 63.34 -19.72
N ASP A 324 -35.62 63.23 -19.75
CA ASP A 324 -36.41 63.03 -20.96
C ASP A 324 -37.50 64.10 -21.10
N SER A 325 -37.67 64.60 -22.33
CA SER A 325 -38.63 65.66 -22.64
C SER A 325 -40.10 65.28 -22.39
N GLN A 326 -40.43 63.98 -22.33
CA GLN A 326 -41.80 63.50 -22.11
C GLN A 326 -42.04 63.15 -20.64
N ASN A 327 -41.05 62.56 -19.97
CA ASN A 327 -41.21 61.99 -18.63
C ASN A 327 -40.56 62.80 -17.51
N GLY A 328 -39.78 63.83 -17.83
CA GLY A 328 -39.04 64.62 -16.85
C GLY A 328 -37.74 63.96 -16.43
N TYR A 329 -37.31 64.18 -15.18
CA TYR A 329 -36.12 63.56 -14.62
C TYR A 329 -36.38 62.17 -14.04
N ASP A 330 -35.53 61.21 -14.38
CA ASP A 330 -35.37 59.93 -13.70
C ASP A 330 -34.10 59.96 -12.87
N SER A 331 -34.26 60.25 -11.57
CA SER A 331 -33.15 60.31 -10.62
C SER A 331 -32.56 58.94 -10.31
N GLU A 332 -33.37 57.88 -10.33
CA GLU A 332 -32.91 56.53 -9.94
C GLU A 332 -32.08 55.87 -11.03
N LYS A 333 -32.35 56.22 -12.30
CA LYS A 333 -31.60 55.72 -13.45
C LYS A 333 -30.16 56.21 -13.54
N LEU A 334 -29.83 57.36 -12.93
CA LEU A 334 -28.47 57.88 -12.89
C LEU A 334 -27.71 57.34 -11.68
N LYS A 335 -26.70 56.50 -11.92
CA LYS A 335 -25.77 56.02 -10.90
C LYS A 335 -24.40 56.69 -11.04
N VAL A 336 -23.70 56.85 -9.93
CA VAL A 336 -22.35 57.42 -9.91
C VAL A 336 -21.43 56.47 -9.17
N ILE A 337 -20.32 56.10 -9.82
CA ILE A 337 -19.21 55.40 -9.19
C ILE A 337 -18.05 56.39 -9.06
N ASN A 338 -17.67 56.72 -7.83
CA ASN A 338 -16.56 57.63 -7.54
C ASN A 338 -15.27 56.83 -7.41
N VAL A 339 -14.24 57.14 -8.22
CA VAL A 339 -13.01 56.34 -8.32
C VAL A 339 -11.75 57.17 -8.06
N PRO A 340 -11.48 57.61 -6.81
CA PRO A 340 -10.26 58.34 -6.48
C PRO A 340 -9.03 57.43 -6.48
N VAL A 341 -7.85 58.03 -6.65
CA VAL A 341 -6.58 57.44 -6.21
C VAL A 341 -6.24 57.93 -4.79
N LEU A 342 -5.85 57.00 -3.90
CA LEU A 342 -5.45 57.28 -2.52
C LEU A 342 -4.07 57.93 -2.48
N LYS A 343 -4.00 59.14 -1.91
CA LYS A 343 -2.75 59.91 -1.84
C LYS A 343 -2.75 60.96 -0.74
N THR A 344 -1.55 61.36 -0.32
CA THR A 344 -1.41 62.56 0.50
C THR A 344 -1.76 63.82 -0.29
N HIS A 345 -2.01 64.91 0.42
CA HIS A 345 -2.29 66.22 -0.14
C HIS A 345 -1.63 67.32 0.72
N SER A 346 -0.95 68.26 0.07
CA SER A 346 -0.25 69.38 0.73
C SER A 346 -1.11 70.20 1.70
N ASN A 347 -2.34 70.56 1.30
CA ASN A 347 -3.25 71.37 2.13
C ASN A 347 -4.20 70.58 3.04
N TYR A 348 -4.80 69.47 2.57
CA TYR A 348 -5.90 68.79 3.27
C TYR A 348 -5.52 67.44 3.89
N GLY A 349 -4.23 67.09 3.88
CA GLY A 349 -3.73 65.83 4.44
C GLY A 349 -3.89 64.67 3.47
N VAL A 350 -5.13 64.23 3.20
CA VAL A 350 -5.44 63.06 2.37
C VAL A 350 -6.39 63.43 1.24
N THR A 351 -6.18 62.84 0.06
CA THR A 351 -7.17 62.78 -1.02
C THR A 351 -7.62 61.34 -1.21
N ALA A 352 -8.90 61.13 -0.95
CA ALA A 352 -9.64 59.90 -1.20
C ALA A 352 -11.07 60.31 -1.62
N CYS A 353 -12.11 59.53 -1.32
CA CYS A 353 -13.48 59.64 -1.84
C CYS A 353 -14.11 61.01 -1.62
N VAL A 354 -14.06 61.54 -0.39
CA VAL A 354 -14.73 62.80 -0.03
C VAL A 354 -14.03 63.99 -0.69
N LYS A 355 -12.71 64.07 -0.57
CA LYS A 355 -11.94 65.17 -1.19
C LYS A 355 -11.99 65.13 -2.72
N HIS A 356 -12.01 63.94 -3.31
CA HIS A 356 -12.04 63.72 -4.75
C HIS A 356 -13.33 64.24 -5.39
N TYR A 357 -14.40 64.36 -4.60
CA TYR A 357 -15.66 64.95 -5.03
C TYR A 357 -15.52 66.43 -5.46
N MET A 358 -14.39 67.07 -5.14
CA MET A 358 -13.96 68.36 -5.71
C MET A 358 -13.85 68.38 -7.24
N GLY A 359 -13.78 67.22 -7.90
CA GLY A 359 -13.89 67.11 -9.36
C GLY A 359 -15.32 67.11 -9.89
N VAL A 360 -16.33 67.33 -9.04
CA VAL A 360 -17.72 67.54 -9.46
C VAL A 360 -18.04 69.01 -9.69
N PRO A 361 -17.86 69.95 -8.74
CA PRO A 361 -18.28 71.34 -8.89
C PRO A 361 -17.40 72.11 -9.87
N SER A 362 -17.90 73.26 -10.33
CA SER A 362 -17.07 74.23 -11.06
C SER A 362 -16.45 75.22 -10.09
N ASP A 363 -15.19 74.98 -9.74
CA ASP A 363 -14.43 75.91 -8.89
C ASP A 363 -14.22 77.30 -9.55
N LYS A 364 -14.20 77.32 -10.90
CA LYS A 364 -14.14 78.53 -11.72
C LYS A 364 -15.35 79.44 -11.50
N LEU A 365 -16.55 78.89 -11.60
CA LEU A 365 -17.79 79.67 -11.54
C LEU A 365 -18.10 80.16 -10.12
N VAL A 366 -17.49 79.54 -9.11
CA VAL A 366 -17.62 79.96 -7.71
C VAL A 366 -16.35 80.64 -7.18
N ASN A 367 -15.39 80.97 -8.05
CA ASN A 367 -14.17 81.72 -7.73
C ASN A 367 -13.36 81.13 -6.56
N GLY A 368 -13.01 79.84 -6.64
CA GLY A 368 -12.21 79.14 -5.63
C GLY A 368 -13.00 78.67 -4.40
N ASN A 369 -14.27 79.09 -4.28
CA ASN A 369 -15.05 78.80 -3.07
C ASN A 369 -15.28 77.30 -2.84
N ALA A 370 -15.42 76.48 -3.88
CA ALA A 370 -15.61 75.04 -3.69
C ALA A 370 -14.35 74.42 -3.07
N HIS A 371 -13.18 74.84 -3.52
CA HIS A 371 -11.91 74.37 -2.96
C HIS A 371 -11.66 74.92 -1.54
N ASP A 372 -11.92 76.21 -1.31
CA ASP A 372 -11.70 76.89 -0.03
C ASP A 372 -12.59 76.37 1.12
N LYS A 373 -13.61 75.56 0.82
CA LYS A 373 -14.60 75.06 1.79
C LYS A 373 -14.52 73.58 2.11
N VAL A 374 -13.45 72.92 1.67
CA VAL A 374 -13.19 71.52 2.03
C VAL A 374 -13.04 71.33 3.54
N ASP A 375 -12.29 72.21 4.21
CA ASP A 375 -12.00 72.11 5.65
C ASP A 375 -13.20 72.42 6.56
N GLU A 376 -14.22 73.07 5.99
CA GLU A 376 -15.49 73.41 6.64
C GLU A 376 -16.60 72.35 6.40
N GLY A 377 -16.28 71.22 5.73
CA GLY A 377 -17.26 70.16 5.43
C GLY A 377 -17.98 70.30 4.09
N GLY A 378 -17.61 71.27 3.25
CA GLY A 378 -18.34 71.59 2.02
C GLY A 378 -18.43 70.45 1.00
N MET A 379 -17.51 69.48 1.01
CA MET A 379 -17.63 68.29 0.15
C MET A 379 -18.81 67.40 0.56
N GLY A 380 -19.08 67.30 1.87
CA GLY A 380 -20.27 66.61 2.40
C GLY A 380 -21.55 67.29 1.97
N THR A 381 -21.65 68.62 2.13
CA THR A 381 -22.79 69.41 1.62
C THR A 381 -22.96 69.21 0.11
N LEU A 382 -21.86 69.20 -0.65
CA LEU A 382 -21.94 69.01 -2.10
C LEU A 382 -22.51 67.65 -2.47
N MET A 383 -22.06 66.56 -1.82
CA MET A 383 -22.63 65.22 -2.02
C MET A 383 -24.13 65.19 -1.64
N ALA A 384 -24.47 65.74 -0.47
CA ALA A 384 -25.83 65.80 0.05
C ALA A 384 -26.80 66.57 -0.85
N GLU A 385 -26.38 67.74 -1.35
CA GLU A 385 -27.22 68.61 -2.18
C GLU A 385 -27.23 68.23 -3.66
N THR A 386 -26.33 67.35 -4.11
CA THR A 386 -26.26 66.91 -5.51
C THR A 386 -26.64 65.45 -5.64
N ARG A 387 -25.69 64.53 -5.45
CA ARG A 387 -25.89 63.09 -5.55
C ARG A 387 -24.77 62.37 -4.82
N ILE A 388 -25.09 61.66 -3.73
CA ILE A 388 -24.11 60.77 -3.12
C ILE A 388 -23.72 59.67 -4.14
N PRO A 389 -22.43 59.34 -4.30
CA PRO A 389 -22.03 58.22 -5.14
C PRO A 389 -22.75 56.94 -4.72
N THR A 390 -23.27 56.21 -5.69
CA THR A 390 -23.86 54.88 -5.46
C THR A 390 -22.81 53.91 -4.93
N LEU A 391 -21.56 54.08 -5.37
CA LEU A 391 -20.42 53.29 -4.94
C LEU A 391 -19.15 54.15 -4.98
N ASN A 392 -18.27 53.98 -3.99
CA ASN A 392 -16.94 54.60 -3.97
C ASN A 392 -15.89 53.51 -4.08
N VAL A 393 -15.08 53.53 -5.12
CA VAL A 393 -13.99 52.57 -5.39
C VAL A 393 -12.66 53.30 -5.25
N LEU A 394 -11.94 53.05 -4.17
CA LEU A 394 -10.68 53.71 -3.90
C LEU A 394 -9.50 52.92 -4.51
N ASP A 395 -8.88 53.51 -5.52
CA ASP A 395 -7.64 53.03 -6.12
C ASP A 395 -6.48 53.30 -5.16
N ALA A 396 -5.97 52.23 -4.55
CA ALA A 396 -4.76 52.25 -3.75
C ALA A 396 -3.71 51.28 -4.32
N ILE A 397 -3.70 51.05 -5.63
CA ILE A 397 -2.70 50.15 -6.23
C ILE A 397 -1.33 50.85 -6.18
N TRP A 398 -1.33 52.11 -6.61
CA TRP A 398 -0.22 53.04 -6.52
C TRP A 398 -0.65 54.25 -5.70
N ILE A 399 -0.02 54.46 -4.56
CA ILE A 399 -0.34 55.55 -3.64
C ILE A 399 0.80 56.56 -3.55
N ASN A 400 0.51 57.77 -3.09
CA ASN A 400 1.53 58.70 -2.61
C ASN A 400 1.47 58.74 -1.09
N ALA A 401 2.41 58.07 -0.44
CA ALA A 401 2.46 57.94 1.02
C ALA A 401 3.37 58.98 1.70
N HIS A 402 3.78 60.04 1.00
CA HIS A 402 4.65 61.09 1.55
C HIS A 402 3.81 62.26 2.08
N PRO A 403 3.70 62.52 3.40
CA PRO A 403 2.93 63.64 3.92
C PRO A 403 3.33 64.97 3.26
N ARG A 404 2.32 65.72 2.78
CA ARG A 404 2.45 66.95 1.95
C ARG A 404 3.03 66.77 0.53
N GLY A 405 3.30 65.54 0.10
CA GLY A 405 3.90 65.22 -1.21
C GLY A 405 2.92 65.31 -2.40
N GLY A 406 1.63 65.08 -2.20
CA GLY A 406 0.62 65.19 -3.26
C GLY A 406 -0.01 66.59 -3.41
N PRO A 407 -0.97 66.77 -4.35
CA PRO A 407 -1.77 65.72 -5.01
C PRO A 407 -1.26 65.19 -6.36
N GLY A 408 -0.22 65.79 -6.93
CA GLY A 408 0.49 65.22 -8.09
C GLY A 408 1.47 64.12 -7.62
N THR A 409 1.59 63.04 -8.38
CA THR A 409 2.44 61.90 -8.01
C THR A 409 3.16 61.37 -9.24
N SER A 410 4.48 61.57 -9.30
CA SER A 410 5.30 60.98 -10.38
C SER A 410 5.49 59.47 -10.17
N TYR A 411 5.94 58.76 -11.21
CA TYR A 411 6.27 57.33 -11.09
C TYR A 411 7.31 57.03 -9.99
N SER A 412 8.25 57.95 -9.74
CA SER A 412 9.31 57.78 -8.74
C SER A 412 8.89 58.12 -7.31
N GLU A 413 7.79 58.85 -7.12
CA GLU A 413 7.25 59.21 -5.80
C GLU A 413 6.12 58.27 -5.35
N ALA A 414 5.60 57.46 -6.28
CA ALA A 414 4.54 56.53 -5.96
C ALA A 414 5.11 55.29 -5.26
N SER A 415 4.32 54.80 -4.30
CA SER A 415 4.55 53.53 -3.64
C SER A 415 3.52 52.52 -4.12
N ARG A 416 3.97 51.34 -4.54
CA ARG A 416 3.08 50.26 -4.93
C ARG A 416 2.64 49.50 -3.68
N VAL A 417 1.34 49.49 -3.40
CA VAL A 417 0.77 48.71 -2.28
C VAL A 417 -0.23 47.66 -2.74
N ASN A 418 -0.64 47.70 -4.01
CA ASN A 418 -1.51 46.69 -4.64
C ASN A 418 -2.85 46.50 -3.91
N VAL A 419 -3.50 47.58 -3.49
CA VAL A 419 -4.80 47.51 -2.79
C VAL A 419 -5.89 48.21 -3.59
N THR A 420 -7.09 47.65 -3.65
CA THR A 420 -8.30 48.36 -4.08
C THR A 420 -9.37 48.15 -3.05
N MET A 421 -10.16 49.18 -2.76
CA MET A 421 -11.18 49.14 -1.72
C MET A 421 -12.50 49.71 -2.23
N VAL A 422 -13.62 49.30 -1.63
CA VAL A 422 -14.94 49.82 -1.98
C VAL A 422 -15.84 49.94 -0.77
N SER A 423 -16.71 50.96 -0.80
CA SER A 423 -17.82 51.13 0.12
C SER A 423 -18.91 52.01 -0.50
N VAL A 424 -20.14 51.83 -0.04
CA VAL A 424 -21.23 52.78 -0.27
C VAL A 424 -21.12 54.02 0.64
N ASP A 425 -20.30 53.95 1.69
CA ASP A 425 -20.00 55.02 2.63
C ASP A 425 -18.63 55.66 2.32
N PRO A 426 -18.59 56.88 1.74
CA PRO A 426 -17.34 57.54 1.37
C PRO A 426 -16.49 57.96 2.58
N VAL A 427 -17.10 58.22 3.74
CA VAL A 427 -16.37 58.69 4.93
C VAL A 427 -15.69 57.52 5.61
N ALA A 428 -16.39 56.39 5.78
CA ALA A 428 -15.81 55.19 6.38
C ALA A 428 -14.62 54.68 5.55
N LEU A 429 -14.77 54.71 4.22
CA LEU A 429 -13.71 54.32 3.31
C LEU A 429 -12.49 55.26 3.41
N ASP A 430 -12.69 56.58 3.47
CA ASP A 430 -11.60 57.56 3.63
C ASP A 430 -10.90 57.44 4.97
N TYR A 431 -11.67 57.29 6.06
CA TYR A 431 -11.14 57.10 7.41
C TYR A 431 -10.27 55.84 7.47
N TRP A 432 -10.82 54.69 7.06
CA TRP A 432 -10.13 53.42 7.17
C TRP A 432 -8.89 53.36 6.27
N ALA A 433 -9.01 53.80 5.01
CA ALA A 433 -7.90 53.81 4.06
C ALA A 433 -6.76 54.74 4.50
N ALA A 434 -7.07 55.91 5.06
CA ALA A 434 -6.04 56.80 5.59
C ALA A 434 -5.27 56.14 6.75
N LYS A 435 -5.98 55.52 7.70
CA LYS A 435 -5.39 54.92 8.91
C LYS A 435 -4.59 53.66 8.62
N HIS A 436 -5.15 52.74 7.84
CA HIS A 436 -4.62 51.37 7.70
C HIS A 436 -3.80 51.16 6.43
N VAL A 437 -4.00 51.98 5.39
CA VAL A 437 -3.25 51.88 4.13
C VAL A 437 -2.22 53.00 4.04
N LEU A 438 -2.68 54.25 4.03
CA LEU A 438 -1.82 55.40 3.73
C LEU A 438 -0.81 55.69 4.86
N MET A 439 -1.27 55.74 6.12
CA MET A 439 -0.39 55.92 7.29
C MET A 439 0.54 54.74 7.50
N GLN A 440 0.08 53.51 7.28
CA GLN A 440 0.93 52.33 7.42
C GLN A 440 2.05 52.33 6.36
N ALA A 441 1.72 52.66 5.10
CA ALA A 441 2.74 52.83 4.05
C ALA A 441 3.73 53.96 4.38
N ALA A 442 3.23 55.11 4.83
CA ALA A 442 4.07 56.23 5.23
C ALA A 442 5.00 55.86 6.39
N PHE A 443 4.50 55.13 7.39
CA PHE A 443 5.28 54.61 8.51
C PHE A 443 6.39 53.65 8.04
N LEU A 444 6.09 52.74 7.10
CA LEU A 444 7.06 51.79 6.54
C LEU A 444 8.15 52.47 5.68
N LEU A 445 7.86 53.67 5.17
CA LEU A 445 8.82 54.52 4.46
C LEU A 445 9.62 55.45 5.37
N ASP A 446 9.48 55.32 6.70
CA ASP A 446 10.09 56.20 7.69
C ASP A 446 9.71 57.69 7.49
N GLU A 447 8.49 57.97 7.00
CA GLU A 447 8.04 59.34 6.75
C GLU A 447 7.76 60.10 8.07
N PRO A 448 8.22 61.36 8.17
CA PRO A 448 7.87 62.21 9.29
C PRO A 448 6.41 62.71 9.19
N ASP A 449 5.89 63.27 10.27
CA ASP A 449 4.62 64.02 10.28
C ASP A 449 3.35 63.19 9.94
N LEU A 450 3.31 61.91 10.31
CA LEU A 450 2.12 61.03 10.15
C LEU A 450 0.81 61.64 10.69
N TYR A 451 0.90 62.49 11.72
CA TYR A 451 -0.26 63.20 12.30
C TYR A 451 -1.02 64.10 11.30
N LEU A 452 -0.41 64.44 10.14
CA LEU A 452 -1.05 65.25 9.09
C LEU A 452 -2.04 64.45 8.23
N ILE A 453 -1.88 63.13 8.16
CA ILE A 453 -2.73 62.20 7.41
C ILE A 453 -3.54 61.30 8.34
N ASP A 454 -3.45 61.54 9.65
CA ASP A 454 -4.13 60.79 10.69
C ASP A 454 -5.61 61.16 10.79
N PRO A 455 -6.55 60.23 10.54
CA PRO A 455 -7.97 60.50 10.69
C PRO A 455 -8.41 60.67 12.15
N ASP A 456 -7.64 60.21 13.13
CA ASP A 456 -7.94 60.42 14.56
C ASP A 456 -7.52 61.82 15.04
N ASN A 457 -6.68 62.52 14.27
CA ASN A 457 -6.34 63.90 14.56
C ASN A 457 -7.54 64.80 14.25
N THR A 458 -8.19 65.32 15.29
CA THR A 458 -9.38 66.18 15.22
C THR A 458 -9.10 67.65 15.52
N ASN A 459 -7.81 68.07 15.52
CA ASN A 459 -7.47 69.49 15.63
C ASN A 459 -8.03 70.28 14.43
N THR A 460 -8.55 71.49 14.64
CA THR A 460 -9.09 72.31 13.56
C THR A 460 -8.14 72.41 12.36
N GLY A 461 -8.64 72.06 11.17
CA GLY A 461 -7.90 72.06 9.91
C GLY A 461 -7.10 70.79 9.61
N SER A 462 -7.10 69.78 10.49
CA SER A 462 -6.53 68.46 10.21
C SER A 462 -7.46 67.62 9.30
N PHE A 463 -6.91 66.51 8.77
CA PHE A 463 -7.67 65.55 7.98
C PHE A 463 -8.92 65.00 8.71
N GLY A 464 -8.74 64.44 9.91
CA GLY A 464 -9.85 63.92 10.72
C GLY A 464 -10.92 64.97 11.06
N TYR A 465 -10.53 66.23 11.27
CA TYR A 465 -11.46 67.31 11.57
C TYR A 465 -12.41 67.61 10.40
N TRP A 466 -11.88 67.82 9.19
CA TRP A 466 -12.75 68.14 8.05
C TRP A 466 -13.50 66.94 7.50
N LEU A 467 -12.96 65.72 7.67
CA LEU A 467 -13.67 64.49 7.35
C LEU A 467 -14.91 64.34 8.25
N SER A 468 -14.78 64.62 9.55
CA SER A 468 -15.91 64.66 10.50
C SER A 468 -16.96 65.70 10.09
N LYS A 469 -16.53 66.90 9.67
CA LYS A 469 -17.44 67.95 9.17
C LYS A 469 -18.22 67.51 7.93
N SER A 470 -17.56 66.83 6.99
CA SER A 470 -18.22 66.30 5.80
C SER A 470 -19.21 65.18 6.15
N MET A 471 -18.87 64.33 7.13
CA MET A 471 -19.75 63.30 7.67
C MET A 471 -21.02 63.90 8.26
N GLU A 472 -20.90 64.92 9.12
CA GLU A 472 -22.04 65.62 9.75
C GLU A 472 -23.06 66.13 8.70
N GLU A 473 -22.57 66.66 7.58
CA GLU A 473 -23.41 67.13 6.46
C GLU A 473 -24.14 65.98 5.73
N ILE A 474 -23.43 64.88 5.49
CA ILE A 474 -23.99 63.68 4.82
C ILE A 474 -25.05 63.01 5.72
N GLU A 475 -24.77 62.86 7.02
CA GLU A 475 -25.71 62.34 8.01
C GLU A 475 -26.94 63.24 8.15
N SER A 476 -26.75 64.55 8.17
CA SER A 476 -27.85 65.53 8.24
C SER A 476 -28.79 65.47 7.03
N ALA A 477 -28.28 65.02 5.88
CA ALA A 477 -29.08 64.75 4.69
C ALA A 477 -29.78 63.38 4.69
N GLY A 478 -29.60 62.58 5.74
CA GLY A 478 -30.26 61.29 5.94
C GLY A 478 -29.53 60.09 5.34
N TYR A 479 -28.29 60.27 4.89
CA TYR A 479 -27.45 59.17 4.43
C TYR A 479 -26.66 58.57 5.59
N ARG A 480 -26.53 57.25 5.61
CA ARG A 480 -25.71 56.55 6.59
C ARG A 480 -24.24 56.74 6.24
N THR A 481 -23.47 57.21 7.19
CA THR A 481 -22.03 57.36 7.06
C THR A 481 -21.37 57.33 8.44
N THR A 482 -20.08 56.97 8.54
CA THR A 482 -19.36 57.02 9.83
C THR A 482 -17.86 57.26 9.66
N ASN A 483 -17.25 57.93 10.63
CA ASN A 483 -15.81 58.01 10.84
C ASN A 483 -15.39 57.38 12.18
N VAL A 484 -16.29 56.62 12.81
CA VAL A 484 -16.05 55.89 14.04
C VAL A 484 -15.67 54.47 13.68
N GLU A 485 -14.42 54.09 13.95
CA GLU A 485 -13.86 52.79 13.56
C GLU A 485 -14.67 51.61 14.12
N GLU A 486 -15.21 51.74 15.34
CA GLU A 486 -16.06 50.72 15.98
C GLU A 486 -17.42 50.50 15.29
N GLN A 487 -17.81 51.38 14.36
CA GLN A 487 -18.98 51.26 13.49
C GLN A 487 -18.61 50.80 12.06
N MET A 488 -17.42 50.23 11.83
CA MET A 488 -17.02 49.76 10.51
C MET A 488 -16.82 48.25 10.51
N ASN A 489 -17.50 47.55 9.60
CA ASN A 489 -17.06 46.21 9.22
C ASN A 489 -16.02 46.32 8.11
N VAL A 490 -14.94 45.57 8.22
CA VAL A 490 -13.87 45.56 7.22
C VAL A 490 -13.61 44.13 6.80
N TYR A 491 -13.96 43.86 5.55
CA TYR A 491 -13.79 42.56 4.94
C TYR A 491 -12.60 42.62 3.99
N ILE A 492 -11.63 41.72 4.16
CA ILE A 492 -10.38 41.74 3.41
C ILE A 492 -10.20 40.43 2.65
N SER A 493 -10.14 40.51 1.33
CA SER A 493 -9.69 39.44 0.46
C SER A 493 -8.25 39.73 0.03
N SER A 494 -7.29 39.10 0.70
CA SER A 494 -5.89 39.15 0.28
C SER A 494 -5.60 38.08 -0.77
N THR A 495 -4.93 38.46 -1.84
CA THR A 495 -4.41 37.49 -2.79
C THR A 495 -3.15 36.86 -2.20
N GLY A 496 -3.23 35.58 -1.86
CA GLY A 496 -2.23 34.68 -2.41
C GLY A 496 -2.44 34.70 -3.93
N SER A 497 -1.66 35.53 -4.64
CA SER A 497 -1.49 35.58 -6.10
C SER A 497 -2.71 35.52 -7.01
N ILE A 498 -3.03 36.63 -7.68
CA ILE A 498 -3.67 36.59 -9.00
C ILE A 498 -3.03 37.68 -9.87
N GLY A 499 -1.90 37.34 -10.49
CA GLY A 499 -1.74 37.76 -11.89
C GLY A 499 -2.70 36.93 -12.73
N SER A 500 -2.73 37.12 -14.04
CA SER A 500 -3.26 36.14 -14.98
C SER A 500 -2.39 34.87 -14.95
N SER A 501 -2.26 34.27 -13.78
CA SER A 501 -1.42 33.14 -13.47
C SER A 501 -2.32 31.94 -13.41
N VAL A 502 -1.85 30.85 -13.99
CA VAL A 502 -2.42 29.56 -13.65
C VAL A 502 -2.18 29.36 -12.15
N GLU A 503 -3.23 29.14 -11.39
CA GLU A 503 -3.07 28.66 -10.02
C GLU A 503 -2.94 27.14 -10.07
N ILE A 504 -1.85 26.62 -9.52
CA ILE A 504 -1.76 25.20 -9.20
C ILE A 504 -2.25 25.07 -7.75
N ASP A 505 -3.56 24.92 -7.63
CA ASP A 505 -4.34 25.00 -6.39
C ASP A 505 -4.49 23.64 -5.71
N GLU A 506 -4.53 22.57 -6.49
CA GLU A 506 -4.61 21.21 -5.99
C GLU A 506 -3.57 20.31 -6.64
N PHE A 507 -3.10 19.35 -5.86
CA PHE A 507 -2.49 18.14 -6.40
C PHE A 507 -3.35 16.96 -5.98
N SER A 508 -3.30 15.90 -6.77
CA SER A 508 -3.77 14.58 -6.38
C SER A 508 -2.63 13.60 -6.55
N VAL A 509 -2.43 12.76 -5.55
CA VAL A 509 -1.67 11.52 -5.70
C VAL A 509 -2.65 10.40 -5.40
N SER A 510 -2.70 9.38 -6.25
CA SER A 510 -3.55 8.22 -5.97
C SER A 510 -3.14 7.53 -4.66
N ASP A 511 -1.87 7.66 -4.29
CA ASP A 511 -1.26 7.20 -3.05
C ASP A 511 0.08 7.94 -2.82
N ASP A 512 0.41 8.33 -1.60
CA ASP A 512 1.62 9.09 -1.26
C ASP A 512 2.79 8.22 -0.77
N ARG A 513 2.55 6.92 -0.49
CA ARG A 513 3.58 5.93 -0.16
C ARG A 513 3.17 4.55 -0.65
N VAL A 514 3.88 4.04 -1.66
CA VAL A 514 3.51 2.80 -2.35
C VAL A 514 4.65 1.79 -2.45
N ASP A 515 4.27 0.56 -2.81
CA ASP A 515 5.21 -0.49 -3.15
C ASP A 515 6.11 -0.10 -4.33
N MET A 516 7.37 -0.51 -4.26
CA MET A 516 8.28 -0.40 -5.40
C MET A 516 7.68 -1.00 -6.68
N SER A 517 7.81 -0.28 -7.78
CA SER A 517 7.28 -0.59 -9.12
C SER A 517 5.77 -0.46 -9.29
N ASP A 518 5.02 -0.14 -8.24
CA ASP A 518 3.62 0.22 -8.38
C ASP A 518 3.47 1.59 -9.06
N SER A 519 2.40 1.70 -9.84
CA SER A 519 2.06 2.88 -10.62
C SER A 519 1.21 3.81 -9.78
N VAL A 520 1.69 5.02 -9.59
CA VAL A 520 0.96 6.09 -8.91
C VAL A 520 0.56 7.13 -9.94
N THR A 521 -0.71 7.51 -9.94
CA THR A 521 -1.16 8.65 -10.74
C THR A 521 -0.90 9.93 -9.96
N VAL A 522 -0.05 10.78 -10.50
CA VAL A 522 0.15 12.16 -10.04
C VAL A 522 -0.72 13.07 -10.88
N GLY A 523 -1.45 13.94 -10.22
CA GLY A 523 -2.27 14.98 -10.82
C GLY A 523 -1.90 16.34 -10.27
N PHE A 524 -1.83 17.33 -11.14
CA PHE A 524 -1.88 18.74 -10.75
C PHE A 524 -3.12 19.35 -11.37
N HIS A 525 -3.90 20.04 -10.54
CA HIS A 525 -4.98 20.87 -10.99
C HIS A 525 -4.44 22.24 -11.32
N ALA A 526 -4.91 22.78 -12.43
CA ALA A 526 -4.72 24.16 -12.81
C ALA A 526 -6.10 24.79 -12.84
N SER A 527 -6.32 25.75 -11.96
CA SER A 527 -7.42 26.70 -12.06
C SER A 527 -6.89 28.05 -12.51
N TRP A 528 -7.76 28.87 -13.09
CA TRP A 528 -7.40 30.24 -13.28
C TRP A 528 -7.46 30.94 -11.94
N ALA A 529 -6.32 31.49 -11.50
CA ALA A 529 -6.26 32.24 -10.25
C ALA A 529 -7.35 33.33 -10.21
N ASN A 530 -7.76 33.84 -11.38
CA ASN A 530 -8.70 34.94 -11.54
C ASN A 530 -10.20 34.61 -11.32
N ASP A 531 -10.62 33.36 -11.33
CA ASP A 531 -12.03 33.02 -11.08
C ASP A 531 -12.22 31.63 -10.49
N GLY A 532 -11.13 30.90 -10.24
CA GLY A 532 -11.12 29.53 -9.76
C GLY A 532 -11.66 28.53 -10.78
N SER A 533 -11.94 28.95 -12.03
CA SER A 533 -12.44 28.03 -13.06
C SER A 533 -11.30 27.18 -13.61
N ASP A 534 -11.62 25.94 -13.95
CA ASP A 534 -10.66 24.97 -14.47
C ASP A 534 -9.94 25.48 -15.74
N VAL A 535 -8.62 25.35 -15.78
CA VAL A 535 -7.83 25.63 -17.00
C VAL A 535 -8.00 24.46 -17.96
N THR A 536 -9.03 24.53 -18.81
CA THR A 536 -9.43 23.40 -19.68
C THR A 536 -8.50 23.13 -20.89
N TYR A 537 -7.37 23.84 -21.01
CA TYR A 537 -6.42 23.70 -22.12
C TYR A 537 -5.01 24.20 -21.75
N GLY A 538 -3.98 23.63 -22.38
CA GLY A 538 -2.59 24.01 -22.16
C GLY A 538 -1.75 22.88 -21.58
N THR A 539 -0.58 23.23 -21.07
CA THR A 539 0.34 22.26 -20.45
C THR A 539 0.88 22.74 -19.12
N ILE A 540 0.99 21.83 -18.16
CA ILE A 540 1.81 21.98 -16.96
C ILE A 540 3.15 21.29 -17.21
N THR A 541 4.26 21.92 -16.84
CA THR A 541 5.61 21.34 -16.90
C THR A 541 6.03 20.88 -15.51
N VAL A 542 6.08 19.58 -15.27
CA VAL A 542 6.46 19.00 -13.98
C VAL A 542 7.83 18.35 -14.11
N ASN A 543 8.79 18.73 -13.25
CA ASN A 543 10.19 18.27 -13.32
C ASN A 543 10.82 18.37 -14.73
N GLY A 544 10.39 19.35 -15.54
CA GLY A 544 10.86 19.56 -16.91
C GLY A 544 10.14 18.77 -18.02
N VAL A 545 9.09 18.00 -17.69
CA VAL A 545 8.25 17.26 -18.66
C VAL A 545 6.87 17.91 -18.77
N ASN A 546 6.38 18.09 -20.01
CA ASN A 546 5.09 18.74 -20.26
C ASN A 546 3.94 17.72 -20.27
N TYR A 547 2.89 18.01 -19.50
CA TYR A 547 1.65 17.25 -19.43
C TYR A 547 0.46 18.13 -19.84
N ASN A 548 -0.44 17.59 -20.65
CA ASN A 548 -1.62 18.34 -21.11
C ASN A 548 -2.70 18.37 -20.04
N LEU A 549 -3.41 19.50 -19.97
CA LEU A 549 -4.60 19.67 -19.15
C LEU A 549 -5.82 19.02 -19.82
N ASP A 550 -6.68 18.40 -19.01
CA ASP A 550 -7.99 17.91 -19.42
C ASP A 550 -9.08 18.98 -19.26
N THR A 551 -10.33 18.63 -19.61
CA THR A 551 -11.48 19.56 -19.54
C THR A 551 -11.89 19.93 -18.12
N SER A 552 -11.31 19.30 -17.11
CA SER A 552 -11.49 19.61 -15.69
C SER A 552 -10.26 20.26 -15.08
N GLY A 553 -9.34 20.80 -15.90
CA GLY A 553 -8.17 21.52 -15.38
C GLY A 553 -7.06 20.62 -14.83
N TRP A 554 -7.14 19.31 -15.01
CA TRP A 554 -6.14 18.40 -14.46
C TRP A 554 -5.12 17.93 -15.50
N ALA A 555 -3.84 17.99 -15.15
CA ALA A 555 -2.80 17.24 -15.83
C ALA A 555 -2.47 16.00 -14.99
N ARG A 556 -2.81 14.82 -15.50
CA ARG A 556 -2.56 13.53 -14.84
C ARG A 556 -1.57 12.68 -15.62
N PHE A 557 -0.67 12.03 -14.91
CA PHE A 557 0.31 11.12 -15.47
C PHE A 557 0.70 10.05 -14.44
N ASP A 558 1.11 8.90 -14.95
CA ASP A 558 1.48 7.76 -14.13
C ASP A 558 3.00 7.71 -13.96
N GLU A 559 3.44 7.53 -12.72
CA GLU A 559 4.84 7.42 -12.34
C GLU A 559 5.10 6.07 -11.66
N THR A 560 6.31 5.55 -11.84
CA THR A 560 6.76 4.30 -11.23
C THR A 560 8.23 4.42 -10.87
N SER A 561 8.64 3.86 -9.73
CA SER A 561 10.06 3.74 -9.39
C SER A 561 10.43 2.33 -8.99
N THR A 562 11.56 1.84 -9.51
CA THR A 562 12.13 0.54 -9.13
C THR A 562 13.20 0.68 -8.05
N ALA A 563 13.27 1.81 -7.35
CA ALA A 563 14.19 2.07 -6.25
C ALA A 563 13.42 2.51 -4.98
N VAL A 564 13.99 2.24 -3.81
CA VAL A 564 13.52 2.86 -2.57
C VAL A 564 13.96 4.31 -2.58
N THR A 565 13.01 5.22 -2.71
CA THR A 565 13.29 6.64 -2.91
C THR A 565 12.10 7.50 -2.56
N ARG A 566 12.36 8.76 -2.25
CA ARG A 566 11.36 9.80 -2.24
C ARG A 566 11.63 10.71 -3.42
N GLU A 567 10.65 10.82 -4.29
CA GLU A 567 10.69 11.75 -5.41
C GLU A 567 9.64 12.84 -5.17
N THR A 568 9.97 14.04 -5.64
CA THR A 568 9.12 15.22 -5.49
C THR A 568 8.82 15.74 -6.87
N TRP A 569 7.54 15.99 -7.14
CA TRP A 569 7.08 16.57 -8.39
C TRP A 569 6.84 18.04 -8.17
N ALA A 570 7.71 18.85 -8.73
CA ALA A 570 7.55 20.30 -8.70
C ALA A 570 7.01 20.77 -10.04
N VAL A 571 5.98 21.61 -10.01
CA VAL A 571 5.62 22.38 -11.19
C VAL A 571 6.72 23.40 -11.43
N THR A 572 7.32 23.35 -12.61
CA THR A 572 8.47 24.18 -12.99
C THR A 572 8.11 25.25 -14.01
N ALA A 573 7.00 25.07 -14.73
CA ALA A 573 6.42 26.05 -15.64
C ALA A 573 4.99 25.66 -16.01
N VAL A 574 4.21 26.61 -16.51
CA VAL A 574 2.95 26.37 -17.22
C VAL A 574 3.00 26.99 -18.61
N ASN A 575 2.13 26.53 -19.51
CA ASN A 575 1.84 27.21 -20.76
C ASN A 575 0.38 26.98 -21.15
N CYS A 576 -0.47 27.89 -20.73
CA CYS A 576 -1.92 27.80 -20.92
C CYS A 576 -2.36 28.94 -21.85
N GLY A 577 -2.34 28.69 -23.16
CA GLY A 577 -2.68 29.71 -24.16
C GLY A 577 -1.67 30.85 -24.28
N GLY A 578 -0.40 30.65 -23.89
CA GLY A 578 0.63 31.68 -23.87
C GLY A 578 0.86 32.34 -22.52
N ILE A 579 0.04 32.01 -21.51
CA ILE A 579 0.25 32.37 -20.11
C ILE A 579 1.28 31.40 -19.52
N THR A 580 2.39 31.95 -19.01
CA THR A 580 3.52 31.18 -18.44
C THR A 580 3.77 31.45 -16.98
N ASP A 581 3.17 32.51 -16.44
CA ASP A 581 3.21 32.80 -15.01
C ASP A 581 2.22 31.85 -14.31
N PHE A 582 2.66 31.25 -13.23
CA PHE A 582 1.82 30.44 -12.37
C PHE A 582 2.20 30.71 -10.93
N VAL A 583 1.23 30.52 -10.04
CA VAL A 583 1.51 30.38 -8.62
C VAL A 583 0.97 29.05 -8.18
N GLN A 584 1.81 28.31 -7.48
CA GLN A 584 1.44 27.05 -6.91
C GLN A 584 1.13 27.30 -5.43
N THR A 585 -0.15 27.15 -5.08
CA THR A 585 -0.65 27.28 -3.69
C THR A 585 -0.72 25.91 -3.02
N CYS A 586 -0.80 24.82 -3.78
CA CYS A 586 -0.61 23.47 -3.27
C CYS A 586 0.88 23.17 -3.00
N SER A 587 1.19 22.34 -2.00
CA SER A 587 2.59 21.88 -1.83
C SER A 587 3.03 20.97 -2.99
N ASP A 588 4.34 20.82 -3.20
CA ASP A 588 4.85 19.82 -4.14
C ASP A 588 4.54 18.42 -3.58
N PRO A 589 3.74 17.58 -4.28
CA PRO A 589 3.56 16.21 -3.87
C PRO A 589 4.90 15.49 -3.90
N SER A 590 5.13 14.70 -2.86
CA SER A 590 6.21 13.73 -2.85
C SER A 590 5.62 12.34 -2.69
N ILE A 591 6.07 11.41 -3.51
CA ILE A 591 5.73 10.01 -3.38
C ILE A 591 6.96 9.27 -2.87
N ILE A 592 6.74 8.40 -1.91
CA ILE A 592 7.75 7.49 -1.40
C ILE A 592 7.48 6.11 -2.04
N TRP A 593 8.38 5.64 -2.91
CA TRP A 593 8.41 4.22 -3.25
C TRP A 593 9.22 3.53 -2.18
N ASP A 594 8.55 2.61 -1.49
CA ASP A 594 9.12 1.93 -0.36
C ASP A 594 8.98 0.42 -0.50
N ARG A 595 9.60 -0.25 0.44
CA ARG A 595 9.42 -1.67 0.68
C ARG A 595 9.68 -1.94 2.15
N ILE A 596 9.17 -3.05 2.62
CA ILE A 596 9.53 -3.57 3.93
C ILE A 596 10.90 -4.23 3.83
N LYS A 597 11.81 -3.87 4.72
CA LYS A 597 13.12 -4.49 4.87
C LYS A 597 13.22 -5.21 6.21
N VAL A 598 13.42 -6.52 6.12
CA VAL A 598 13.70 -7.36 7.29
C VAL A 598 15.20 -7.30 7.59
N THR A 599 15.55 -6.75 8.75
CA THR A 599 16.95 -6.44 9.13
C THR A 599 17.46 -7.23 10.32
N TYR A 600 16.57 -7.94 11.01
CA TYR A 600 16.93 -8.82 12.12
C TYR A 600 16.17 -10.13 11.98
N GLY A 601 16.87 -11.24 12.20
CA GLY A 601 16.32 -12.59 12.25
C GLY A 601 17.15 -13.39 13.25
N ARG A 602 16.58 -13.74 14.40
CA ARG A 602 17.29 -14.49 15.45
C ARG A 602 16.36 -15.52 16.06
N ILE A 603 16.90 -16.70 16.37
CA ILE A 603 16.21 -17.73 17.14
C ILE A 603 16.63 -17.69 18.61
N SER A 604 15.76 -18.17 19.50
CA SER A 604 16.03 -18.24 20.93
C SER A 604 17.23 -19.13 21.24
N GLU A 605 17.29 -20.30 20.61
CA GLU A 605 18.31 -21.34 20.75
C GLU A 605 18.54 -22.03 19.39
N ASP A 606 19.74 -22.53 19.14
CA ASP A 606 20.13 -23.19 17.88
C ASP A 606 19.85 -24.70 17.87
N ARG A 607 19.82 -25.36 19.03
CA ARG A 607 19.51 -26.79 19.18
C ARG A 607 18.67 -27.04 20.44
N VAL A 608 17.52 -27.69 20.29
CA VAL A 608 16.59 -28.02 21.40
C VAL A 608 16.12 -29.48 21.34
N ASN A 609 15.41 -29.95 22.37
CA ASN A 609 14.81 -31.27 22.33
C ASN A 609 13.70 -31.36 21.28
N VAL A 610 13.53 -32.52 20.66
CA VAL A 610 12.27 -32.85 19.98
C VAL A 610 11.10 -32.62 20.94
N GLY A 611 10.09 -31.87 20.49
CA GLY A 611 8.93 -31.45 21.27
C GLY A 611 9.04 -30.08 21.96
N ASP A 612 10.24 -29.50 22.08
CA ASP A 612 10.43 -28.17 22.66
C ASP A 612 10.24 -27.05 21.62
N PRO A 613 9.76 -25.85 22.02
CA PRO A 613 9.60 -24.72 21.10
C PRO A 613 10.94 -24.01 20.84
N ILE A 614 11.19 -23.65 19.57
CA ILE A 614 12.14 -22.59 19.20
C ILE A 614 11.34 -21.35 18.83
N GLU A 615 11.68 -20.22 19.45
CA GLU A 615 11.11 -18.91 19.10
C GLU A 615 11.98 -18.24 18.04
N TYR A 616 11.35 -17.76 16.98
CA TYR A 616 11.98 -16.98 15.92
C TYR A 616 11.50 -15.54 16.00
N ARG A 617 12.45 -14.60 16.08
CA ARG A 617 12.21 -13.16 16.17
C ARG A 617 12.71 -12.46 14.91
N ALA A 618 11.91 -11.56 14.37
CA ALA A 618 12.28 -10.74 13.23
C ALA A 618 11.94 -9.27 13.44
N ARG A 619 12.79 -8.37 12.91
CA ARG A 619 12.49 -6.93 12.85
C ARG A 619 12.34 -6.51 11.40
N ALA A 620 11.27 -5.79 11.13
CA ALA A 620 10.93 -5.26 9.83
C ALA A 620 10.72 -3.76 9.95
N TYR A 621 11.19 -3.04 8.94
CA TYR A 621 11.09 -1.59 8.85
C TYR A 621 10.72 -1.20 7.43
N LEU A 622 10.07 -0.07 7.25
CA LEU A 622 10.02 0.57 5.94
C LEU A 622 11.44 1.04 5.59
N ASP A 623 11.97 0.62 4.43
CA ASP A 623 13.39 0.76 4.03
C ASP A 623 13.78 2.22 3.83
N TYR A 624 12.84 3.08 3.44
CA TYR A 624 13.11 4.50 3.17
C TYR A 624 13.55 5.29 4.42
N ASP A 625 12.80 5.20 5.52
CA ASP A 625 12.95 6.05 6.71
C ASP A 625 13.23 5.29 8.01
N TRP A 626 13.35 3.96 7.95
CA TRP A 626 13.51 3.09 9.12
C TRP A 626 12.32 3.14 10.09
N HIS A 627 11.12 3.43 9.59
CA HIS A 627 9.91 3.30 10.39
C HIS A 627 9.68 1.82 10.77
N PRO A 628 9.67 1.46 12.06
CA PRO A 628 9.44 0.08 12.49
C PRO A 628 8.00 -0.33 12.23
N LEU A 629 7.79 -1.57 11.78
CA LEU A 629 6.47 -2.17 11.81
C LEU A 629 5.99 -2.30 13.27
N SER A 630 4.67 -2.34 13.44
CA SER A 630 3.92 -2.20 14.69
C SER A 630 2.90 -3.33 14.89
N THR A 631 2.03 -3.20 15.89
CA THR A 631 0.97 -4.17 16.20
C THR A 631 -0.12 -4.31 15.13
N GLU A 632 -0.30 -3.31 14.27
CA GLU A 632 -1.31 -3.32 13.21
C GLU A 632 -0.81 -4.03 11.94
N ASP A 633 0.50 -4.25 11.84
CA ASP A 633 1.16 -4.82 10.67
C ASP A 633 1.26 -6.35 10.75
N THR A 634 1.51 -6.99 9.61
CA THR A 634 1.63 -8.44 9.53
C THR A 634 3.02 -8.87 9.05
N LEU A 635 3.57 -9.87 9.74
CA LEU A 635 4.79 -10.54 9.33
C LEU A 635 4.54 -12.04 9.33
N VAL A 636 4.85 -12.70 8.22
CA VAL A 636 4.64 -14.15 8.05
C VAL A 636 5.97 -14.80 7.78
N SER A 637 6.28 -15.83 8.55
CA SER A 637 7.45 -16.69 8.35
C SER A 637 7.04 -18.05 7.83
N ASN A 638 8.02 -18.85 7.42
CA ASN A 638 7.81 -20.27 7.11
C ASN A 638 7.44 -21.12 8.34
N ALA A 639 7.57 -20.59 9.56
CA ALA A 639 7.07 -21.20 10.79
C ALA A 639 5.59 -20.85 11.08
N GLY A 640 5.03 -19.84 10.41
CA GLY A 640 3.66 -19.35 10.61
C GLY A 640 3.59 -17.82 10.68
N ALA A 641 2.38 -17.31 10.92
CA ALA A 641 2.14 -15.89 11.20
C ALA A 641 2.85 -15.50 12.52
N MET A 642 3.54 -14.36 12.50
CA MET A 642 4.28 -13.84 13.64
C MET A 642 3.43 -12.81 14.39
N THR A 643 3.61 -12.72 15.70
CA THR A 643 2.91 -11.79 16.60
C THR A 643 3.87 -10.68 17.00
N TYR A 644 3.43 -9.42 16.97
CA TYR A 644 4.24 -8.31 17.45
C TYR A 644 4.33 -8.32 18.99
N ASP A 645 5.53 -8.20 19.55
CA ASP A 645 5.73 -8.03 21.00
C ASP A 645 5.53 -6.55 21.39
N PRO A 646 4.52 -6.20 22.21
CA PRO A 646 4.23 -4.82 22.57
C PRO A 646 5.18 -4.23 23.62
N ASP A 647 6.13 -4.99 24.17
CA ASP A 647 7.11 -4.46 25.13
C ASP A 647 7.99 -3.39 24.45
N PRO A 648 8.12 -2.17 25.00
CA PRO A 648 8.93 -1.09 24.43
C PRO A 648 10.42 -1.45 24.22
N ASP A 649 10.95 -2.41 25.00
CA ASP A 649 12.31 -2.90 24.85
C ASP A 649 12.43 -3.99 23.75
N HIS A 650 11.29 -4.50 23.25
CA HIS A 650 11.16 -5.61 22.30
C HIS A 650 10.45 -5.18 21.00
N ILE A 651 11.11 -4.34 20.20
CA ILE A 651 10.61 -3.94 18.87
C ILE A 651 10.78 -5.07 17.81
N TRP A 652 10.14 -6.23 17.98
CA TRP A 652 10.17 -7.35 17.02
C TRP A 652 8.84 -8.12 16.93
N PHE A 653 8.69 -8.88 15.85
CA PHE A 653 7.69 -9.93 15.70
C PHE A 653 8.26 -11.27 16.12
N GLU A 654 7.44 -12.15 16.69
CA GLU A 654 7.84 -13.47 17.16
C GLU A 654 6.86 -14.58 16.78
N VAL A 655 7.38 -15.78 16.57
CA VAL A 655 6.60 -17.01 16.35
C VAL A 655 7.32 -18.18 16.97
N GLN A 656 6.57 -19.16 17.47
CA GLN A 656 7.12 -20.40 18.00
C GLN A 656 6.87 -21.56 17.04
N ARG A 657 7.89 -22.39 16.85
CA ARG A 657 7.80 -23.65 16.12
C ARG A 657 8.16 -24.81 17.04
N VAL A 658 7.46 -25.93 16.91
CA VAL A 658 7.74 -27.19 17.60
C VAL A 658 7.86 -28.30 16.56
N GLN A 659 8.85 -29.19 16.70
CA GLN A 659 8.94 -30.42 15.90
C GLN A 659 9.06 -31.64 16.81
N ASN A 660 8.30 -32.70 16.51
CA ASN A 660 8.32 -33.95 17.27
C ASN A 660 9.33 -34.97 16.74
N ASP A 661 9.88 -34.71 15.55
CA ASP A 661 10.89 -35.54 14.90
C ASP A 661 12.23 -34.80 14.87
N VAL A 662 13.31 -35.57 14.78
CA VAL A 662 14.66 -35.03 14.63
C VAL A 662 14.79 -34.35 13.26
N GLY A 663 15.34 -33.15 13.22
CA GLY A 663 15.53 -32.43 11.96
C GLY A 663 16.02 -31.00 12.12
N GLU A 664 16.39 -30.41 10.99
CA GLU A 664 16.74 -28.99 10.86
C GLU A 664 15.60 -28.20 10.23
N PHE A 665 15.49 -26.93 10.60
CA PHE A 665 14.61 -25.97 9.96
C PHE A 665 15.33 -24.62 9.80
N ASP A 666 15.40 -24.16 8.55
CA ASP A 666 15.86 -22.79 8.24
C ASP A 666 14.69 -21.82 8.48
N PHE A 667 14.81 -20.90 9.42
CA PHE A 667 13.79 -19.88 9.67
C PHE A 667 13.99 -18.68 8.76
N HIS A 668 12.93 -18.27 8.07
CA HIS A 668 12.94 -17.02 7.31
C HIS A 668 11.54 -16.42 7.23
N VAL A 669 11.53 -15.09 7.11
CA VAL A 669 10.32 -14.35 6.74
C VAL A 669 9.96 -14.70 5.29
N ILE A 670 8.67 -14.93 5.02
CA ILE A 670 8.13 -15.18 3.67
C ILE A 670 7.58 -13.89 3.08
N SER A 671 6.83 -13.15 3.89
CA SER A 671 6.16 -11.93 3.48
C SER A 671 5.94 -11.01 4.66
N ALA A 672 5.83 -9.72 4.37
CA ALA A 672 5.41 -8.69 5.31
C ALA A 672 4.33 -7.85 4.63
N ALA A 673 3.42 -7.31 5.42
CA ALA A 673 2.54 -6.24 4.98
C ALA A 673 2.42 -5.21 6.08
N GLU A 674 2.57 -3.94 5.71
CA GLU A 674 2.34 -2.79 6.56
C GLU A 674 0.95 -2.23 6.24
N GLU A 675 0.14 -2.00 7.27
CA GLU A 675 -1.29 -1.77 7.10
C GLU A 675 -1.63 -0.28 6.84
N THR A 676 -0.85 0.65 7.39
CA THR A 676 -1.14 2.09 7.29
C THR A 676 -1.05 2.60 5.86
N TYR A 677 -0.02 2.15 5.12
CA TYR A 677 0.28 2.55 3.75
C TYR A 677 0.09 1.40 2.75
N GLY A 678 -0.28 0.20 3.20
CA GLY A 678 -0.54 -0.94 2.31
C GLY A 678 0.70 -1.51 1.61
N ILE A 679 1.90 -1.28 2.16
CA ILE A 679 3.17 -1.74 1.58
C ILE A 679 3.32 -3.25 1.78
N THR A 680 3.53 -4.00 0.69
CA THR A 680 3.73 -5.46 0.69
C THR A 680 5.04 -5.91 0.04
N ALA A 681 5.64 -5.05 -0.78
CA ALA A 681 6.95 -5.27 -1.37
C ALA A 681 7.95 -5.49 -0.23
N THR A 682 8.60 -6.65 -0.21
CA THR A 682 9.45 -7.06 0.91
C THR A 682 10.83 -7.44 0.39
N VAL A 683 11.88 -6.97 1.07
CA VAL A 683 13.25 -7.45 0.92
C VAL A 683 13.74 -8.05 2.23
N ILE A 684 14.38 -9.21 2.13
CA ILE A 684 14.98 -9.90 3.28
C ILE A 684 16.49 -9.78 3.12
N VAL A 685 17.14 -9.09 4.06
CA VAL A 685 18.60 -8.86 4.02
C VAL A 685 19.32 -9.54 5.20
N VAL A 686 18.62 -10.45 5.88
CA VAL A 686 19.16 -11.28 6.95
C VAL A 686 19.39 -12.70 6.44
N SER A 687 20.40 -13.38 7.00
CA SER A 687 20.60 -14.80 6.78
C SER A 687 19.56 -15.61 7.55
N ASP A 688 19.15 -16.74 7.00
CA ASP A 688 18.19 -17.65 7.62
C ASP A 688 18.85 -18.39 8.81
N PRO A 689 18.48 -18.12 10.09
CA PRO A 689 19.01 -18.89 11.21
C PRO A 689 18.45 -20.32 11.20
N LYS A 690 19.29 -21.27 11.61
CA LYS A 690 19.00 -22.71 11.64
C LYS A 690 18.63 -23.15 13.05
N GLY A 691 17.44 -23.72 13.21
CA GLY A 691 17.05 -24.42 14.45
C GLY A 691 17.06 -25.93 14.24
N ILE A 692 17.65 -26.65 15.19
CA ILE A 692 17.77 -28.11 15.18
C ILE A 692 16.92 -28.69 16.32
N TRP A 693 15.98 -29.58 15.99
CA TRP A 693 15.31 -30.43 16.97
C TRP A 693 16.00 -31.76 17.01
N ASP A 694 16.42 -32.17 18.21
CA ASP A 694 17.28 -33.33 18.36
C ASP A 694 16.98 -34.12 19.63
N ARG A 695 17.62 -35.28 19.73
CA ARG A 695 17.60 -36.18 20.88
C ARG A 695 18.89 -37.02 20.88
N VAL A 696 19.22 -37.60 22.03
CA VAL A 696 20.28 -38.63 22.08
C VAL A 696 19.70 -39.98 21.64
N GLU A 697 20.29 -40.61 20.64
CA GLU A 697 19.91 -41.93 20.14
C GLU A 697 20.90 -43.00 20.60
N VAL A 698 20.41 -43.98 21.36
CA VAL A 698 21.17 -45.21 21.66
C VAL A 698 20.90 -46.19 20.53
N TYR A 699 21.93 -46.47 19.73
CA TYR A 699 21.78 -47.16 18.44
C TYR A 699 22.47 -48.52 18.36
N ASP A 700 23.39 -48.82 19.29
CA ASP A 700 24.06 -50.12 19.39
C ASP A 700 24.37 -50.46 20.84
N GLY A 701 24.47 -51.74 21.17
CA GLY A 701 24.77 -52.19 22.52
C GLY A 701 24.84 -53.71 22.65
N GLY A 702 25.54 -54.18 23.68
CA GLY A 702 25.74 -55.60 23.91
C GLY A 702 26.54 -55.93 25.17
N ALA A 703 26.85 -57.21 25.33
CA ALA A 703 27.68 -57.73 26.41
C ALA A 703 28.91 -58.44 25.82
N SER A 704 30.10 -58.12 26.34
CA SER A 704 31.36 -58.71 25.90
C SER A 704 32.13 -59.32 27.08
N PRO A 705 32.24 -60.65 27.17
CA PRO A 705 31.42 -61.65 26.46
C PRO A 705 29.97 -61.70 27.00
N THR A 706 29.07 -62.44 26.35
CA THR A 706 27.65 -62.55 26.77
C THR A 706 27.44 -63.50 27.96
N SER A 707 28.39 -64.41 28.20
CA SER A 707 28.40 -65.31 29.36
C SER A 707 29.82 -65.58 29.87
N VAL A 708 29.96 -65.71 31.19
CA VAL A 708 31.23 -66.02 31.88
C VAL A 708 31.01 -66.90 33.10
N GLU A 709 32.08 -67.37 33.75
CA GLU A 709 31.95 -68.06 35.03
C GLU A 709 31.59 -67.10 36.17
N VAL A 710 30.89 -67.60 37.20
CA VAL A 710 30.62 -66.81 38.42
C VAL A 710 31.93 -66.26 39.00
N GLY A 711 32.01 -64.94 39.19
CA GLY A 711 33.21 -64.24 39.64
C GLY A 711 34.03 -63.56 38.52
N GLU A 712 33.76 -63.87 37.26
CA GLU A 712 34.35 -63.17 36.12
C GLU A 712 33.55 -61.91 35.72
N THR A 713 34.20 -60.99 35.02
CA THR A 713 33.64 -59.69 34.62
C THR A 713 33.12 -59.72 33.19
N ILE A 714 31.88 -59.27 32.98
CA ILE A 714 31.31 -58.95 31.67
C ILE A 714 31.30 -57.44 31.49
N THR A 715 31.69 -56.95 30.31
CA THR A 715 31.50 -55.55 29.94
C THR A 715 30.17 -55.38 29.23
N ILE A 716 29.21 -54.69 29.88
CA ILE A 716 28.00 -54.20 29.23
C ILE A 716 28.34 -52.91 28.51
N TRP A 717 27.94 -52.75 27.26
CA TRP A 717 28.30 -51.57 26.48
C TRP A 717 27.16 -51.05 25.61
N PHE A 718 27.15 -49.74 25.37
CA PHE A 718 26.20 -49.04 24.52
C PHE A 718 26.89 -47.95 23.71
N LYS A 719 26.41 -47.70 22.49
CA LYS A 719 26.79 -46.54 21.67
C LYS A 719 25.63 -45.58 21.58
N ALA A 720 25.94 -44.30 21.72
CA ALA A 720 24.95 -43.24 21.59
C ALA A 720 25.51 -42.11 20.74
N ARG A 721 24.62 -41.43 20.03
CA ARG A 721 24.95 -40.28 19.19
C ARG A 721 23.83 -39.27 19.24
N TYR A 722 24.10 -38.06 18.82
CA TYR A 722 23.04 -37.11 18.54
C TYR A 722 22.26 -37.54 17.28
N GLY A 723 20.93 -37.53 17.35
CA GLY A 723 20.07 -38.02 16.28
C GLY A 723 20.22 -37.23 14.98
N TYR A 724 20.46 -35.92 15.08
CA TYR A 724 20.50 -35.02 13.93
C TYR A 724 21.71 -35.25 13.02
N ASP A 725 22.92 -35.19 13.57
CA ASP A 725 24.18 -35.18 12.84
C ASP A 725 25.00 -36.48 13.01
N SER A 726 24.50 -37.43 13.81
CA SER A 726 25.19 -38.68 14.14
C SER A 726 26.55 -38.48 14.80
N VAL A 727 26.82 -37.31 15.39
CA VAL A 727 28.02 -37.08 16.19
C VAL A 727 27.96 -37.95 17.44
N GLU A 728 29.02 -38.71 17.69
CA GLU A 728 29.12 -39.61 18.85
C GLU A 728 28.96 -38.83 20.16
N PHE A 729 28.15 -39.41 21.04
CA PHE A 729 27.92 -38.87 22.38
C PHE A 729 28.97 -39.48 23.30
N ASP A 730 30.09 -38.79 23.51
CA ASP A 730 31.24 -39.25 24.29
C ASP A 730 31.40 -38.53 25.65
N ASP A 731 32.50 -38.80 26.36
CA ASP A 731 32.80 -38.20 27.66
C ASP A 731 33.18 -36.71 27.63
N SER A 732 33.35 -36.13 26.45
CA SER A 732 33.58 -34.69 26.29
C SER A 732 32.28 -33.89 26.28
N VAL A 733 31.17 -34.53 25.89
CA VAL A 733 29.86 -33.87 25.77
C VAL A 733 28.87 -34.31 26.85
N GLY A 734 29.06 -35.48 27.48
CA GLY A 734 28.12 -35.94 28.48
C GLY A 734 28.44 -37.28 29.15
N ALA A 735 27.40 -37.95 29.64
CA ALA A 735 27.48 -39.28 30.25
C ALA A 735 26.20 -40.09 30.00
N LEU A 736 26.34 -41.40 29.80
CA LEU A 736 25.22 -42.36 29.80
C LEU A 736 25.10 -43.08 31.15
N TYR A 737 23.87 -43.34 31.58
CA TYR A 737 23.58 -44.09 32.79
C TYR A 737 22.90 -45.42 32.43
N VAL A 738 23.43 -46.52 32.96
CA VAL A 738 22.88 -47.87 32.80
C VAL A 738 22.39 -48.37 34.16
N ASN A 739 21.10 -48.66 34.29
CA ASN A 739 20.43 -48.99 35.56
C ASN A 739 20.77 -48.00 36.71
N GLY A 740 20.90 -46.71 36.40
CA GLY A 740 21.22 -45.63 37.35
C GLY A 740 22.71 -45.41 37.63
N VAL A 741 23.61 -46.21 37.03
CA VAL A 741 25.07 -46.08 37.21
C VAL A 741 25.69 -45.44 35.97
N ALA A 742 26.51 -44.40 36.14
CA ALA A 742 27.23 -43.79 35.02
C ALA A 742 28.21 -44.79 34.39
N ALA A 743 28.07 -45.02 33.09
CA ALA A 743 29.00 -45.81 32.31
C ALA A 743 30.29 -45.00 32.02
N VAL A 744 31.36 -45.68 31.65
CA VAL A 744 32.66 -45.06 31.34
C VAL A 744 32.89 -45.09 29.83
N TRP A 745 33.24 -43.97 29.23
CA TRP A 745 33.57 -43.93 27.80
C TRP A 745 34.87 -44.70 27.51
N SER A 746 34.83 -45.56 26.49
CA SER A 746 35.97 -46.31 25.98
C SER A 746 36.35 -45.79 24.61
N SER A 747 37.44 -45.01 24.54
CA SER A 747 37.92 -44.42 23.28
C SER A 747 38.41 -45.45 22.26
N SER A 748 38.83 -46.65 22.71
CA SER A 748 39.22 -47.74 21.81
C SER A 748 38.00 -48.51 21.25
N GLY A 749 36.89 -48.53 21.98
CA GLY A 749 35.65 -49.18 21.56
C GLY A 749 34.63 -48.23 20.92
N GLU A 750 34.85 -46.92 21.01
CA GLU A 750 33.91 -45.85 20.64
C GLU A 750 32.51 -46.16 21.21
N ARG A 751 32.47 -46.42 22.53
CA ARG A 751 31.26 -46.85 23.26
C ARG A 751 31.37 -46.59 24.76
N TRP A 752 30.23 -46.47 25.40
CA TRP A 752 30.09 -46.46 26.84
C TRP A 752 30.15 -47.88 27.39
N GLU A 753 30.97 -48.12 28.40
CA GLU A 753 31.20 -49.42 29.01
C GLU A 753 30.90 -49.40 30.51
N LEU A 754 30.19 -50.42 30.98
CA LEU A 754 29.94 -50.72 32.38
C LEU A 754 30.44 -52.15 32.67
N PRO A 755 31.60 -52.30 33.34
CA PRO A 755 32.07 -53.61 33.78
C PRO A 755 31.23 -54.12 34.96
N VAL A 756 30.77 -55.36 34.87
CA VAL A 756 29.91 -55.99 35.89
C VAL A 756 30.43 -57.39 36.22
N THR A 757 30.41 -57.74 37.51
CA THR A 757 30.72 -59.07 38.04
C THR A 757 29.55 -59.54 38.90
N LYS A 758 29.18 -60.83 38.81
CA LYS A 758 28.16 -61.45 39.68
C LYS A 758 28.74 -62.64 40.42
N SER A 759 28.31 -62.82 41.67
CA SER A 759 28.70 -63.93 42.55
C SER A 759 27.65 -65.05 42.59
N THR A 760 26.66 -65.00 41.71
CA THR A 760 25.56 -65.97 41.60
C THR A 760 25.25 -66.22 40.13
N THR A 761 24.84 -67.45 39.81
CA THR A 761 24.39 -67.82 38.46
C THR A 761 23.07 -67.13 38.12
N GLY A 762 22.87 -66.80 36.83
CA GLY A 762 21.63 -66.18 36.35
C GLY A 762 21.84 -65.20 35.19
N SER A 763 20.72 -64.78 34.58
CA SER A 763 20.68 -63.78 33.50
C SER A 763 20.14 -62.45 34.02
N TYR A 764 20.85 -61.35 33.74
CA TYR A 764 20.52 -60.00 34.23
C TYR A 764 20.31 -59.04 33.05
N LEU A 765 19.32 -58.14 33.18
CA LEU A 765 18.98 -57.11 32.19
C LEU A 765 19.62 -55.76 32.53
N TYR A 766 20.15 -55.10 31.51
CA TYR A 766 20.78 -53.79 31.60
C TYR A 766 20.16 -52.85 30.57
N ALA A 767 19.58 -51.75 31.05
CA ALA A 767 18.93 -50.74 30.23
C ALA A 767 19.63 -49.39 30.40
N VAL A 768 19.72 -48.62 29.32
CA VAL A 768 20.09 -47.20 29.44
C VAL A 768 18.94 -46.48 30.14
N SER A 769 19.21 -46.00 31.35
CA SER A 769 18.22 -45.39 32.26
C SER A 769 18.16 -43.86 32.15
N GLY A 770 19.13 -43.24 31.47
CA GLY A 770 19.19 -41.79 31.28
C GLY A 770 20.56 -41.34 30.76
N PHE A 771 20.70 -40.03 30.57
CA PHE A 771 21.94 -39.38 30.15
C PHE A 771 22.03 -37.97 30.73
N SER A 772 23.21 -37.35 30.64
CA SER A 772 23.41 -35.93 30.89
C SER A 772 24.20 -35.31 29.74
N ASP A 773 23.61 -34.37 29.03
CA ASP A 773 24.27 -33.63 27.94
C ASP A 773 24.68 -32.24 28.42
N SER A 774 25.99 -32.02 28.49
CA SER A 774 26.58 -30.74 28.90
C SER A 774 26.93 -29.83 27.72
N HIS A 775 26.84 -30.35 26.49
CA HIS A 775 27.19 -29.59 25.29
C HIS A 775 25.97 -28.84 24.72
N HIS A 776 24.85 -29.55 24.50
CA HIS A 776 23.62 -28.97 23.96
C HIS A 776 22.46 -28.90 24.97
N GLY A 777 22.62 -29.51 26.15
CA GLY A 777 21.58 -29.49 27.19
C GLY A 777 20.35 -30.34 26.86
N LEU A 778 20.46 -31.30 25.94
CA LEU A 778 19.34 -32.18 25.59
C LEU A 778 18.96 -33.09 26.78
N THR A 779 17.67 -33.41 26.86
CA THR A 779 17.05 -34.25 27.90
C THR A 779 16.18 -35.37 27.34
N VAL A 780 15.87 -35.34 26.04
CA VAL A 780 15.09 -36.38 25.37
C VAL A 780 16.03 -37.41 24.74
N MET A 781 15.71 -38.70 24.93
CA MET A 781 16.44 -39.82 24.33
C MET A 781 15.52 -40.81 23.61
N SER A 782 16.08 -41.51 22.63
CA SER A 782 15.46 -42.69 22.01
C SER A 782 16.39 -43.89 22.16
N ASN A 783 15.91 -44.96 22.80
CA ASN A 783 16.67 -46.20 22.92
C ASN A 783 16.15 -47.22 21.90
N GLN A 784 16.92 -47.45 20.83
CA GLN A 784 16.57 -48.40 19.77
C GLN A 784 17.09 -49.81 20.06
N VAL A 785 18.03 -49.97 20.98
CA VAL A 785 18.66 -51.25 21.35
C VAL A 785 17.78 -52.05 22.31
N GLY A 786 17.09 -51.38 23.22
CA GLY A 786 16.37 -52.02 24.32
C GLY A 786 17.31 -52.51 25.43
N ASP A 787 16.96 -53.60 26.08
CA ASP A 787 17.70 -54.16 27.22
C ASP A 787 18.76 -55.17 26.75
N VAL A 788 19.98 -55.08 27.32
CA VAL A 788 21.06 -56.05 27.09
C VAL A 788 21.06 -57.12 28.18
N THR A 789 21.18 -58.40 27.80
CA THR A 789 21.24 -59.55 28.72
C THR A 789 22.67 -60.07 28.89
N ALA A 790 23.08 -60.41 30.11
CA ALA A 790 24.37 -61.07 30.43
C ALA A 790 24.20 -62.21 31.47
N THR A 791 24.98 -63.31 31.32
CA THR A 791 24.81 -64.58 32.08
C THR A 791 26.08 -65.08 32.79
N TRP A 792 25.94 -65.68 33.99
CA TRP A 792 27.06 -66.31 34.75
C TRP A 792 26.83 -67.82 35.04
N TYR A 793 27.84 -68.73 34.87
CA TYR A 793 27.76 -70.23 34.96
C TYR A 793 28.93 -70.97 35.71
N GLU A 794 28.94 -72.33 35.82
CA GLU A 794 30.00 -73.23 36.42
C GLU A 794 30.38 -74.45 35.50
N PRO A 795 31.63 -75.01 35.49
CA PRO A 795 32.11 -76.06 34.53
C PRO A 795 32.11 -77.56 34.98
N GLY A 796 31.98 -78.54 34.03
CA GLY A 796 32.49 -79.94 34.18
C GLY A 796 31.57 -81.20 34.14
N VAL A 797 30.29 -81.17 33.74
CA VAL A 797 29.37 -82.34 33.81
C VAL A 797 29.03 -82.88 32.41
N ILE A 798 28.97 -84.21 32.20
CA ILE A 798 28.46 -84.78 30.93
C ILE A 798 26.94 -84.68 30.90
N ASP A 799 26.39 -84.00 29.90
CA ASP A 799 24.95 -83.87 29.68
C ASP A 799 24.49 -84.83 28.57
N ILE A 800 23.68 -85.81 28.95
CA ILE A 800 22.91 -86.62 28.00
C ILE A 800 21.67 -85.82 27.65
N ASN A 801 21.79 -85.02 26.60
CA ASN A 801 20.85 -83.94 26.28
C ASN A 801 19.83 -84.29 25.20
N SER A 802 20.01 -85.40 24.49
CA SER A 802 19.02 -85.85 23.51
C SER A 802 18.95 -87.37 23.45
N ALA A 803 17.75 -87.87 23.17
CA ALA A 803 17.52 -89.26 22.85
C ALA A 803 16.53 -89.35 21.70
N GLN A 804 16.76 -90.28 20.78
CA GLN A 804 15.95 -90.46 19.58
C GLN A 804 15.69 -91.94 19.36
N THR A 805 14.52 -92.24 18.80
CA THR A 805 14.20 -93.56 18.26
C THR A 805 13.75 -93.40 16.82
N SER A 806 14.04 -94.37 15.95
CA SER A 806 13.57 -94.33 14.56
C SER A 806 12.05 -94.40 14.46
N ASP A 807 11.41 -94.98 15.48
CA ASP A 807 9.97 -95.05 15.65
C ASP A 807 9.64 -95.10 17.15
N ASN A 808 8.46 -94.66 17.58
CA ASN A 808 7.99 -94.80 18.95
C ASN A 808 7.06 -96.02 19.12
N ARG A 809 6.45 -96.50 18.03
CA ARG A 809 5.61 -97.70 17.99
C ARG A 809 5.62 -98.27 16.57
N CYS A 810 5.99 -99.53 16.43
CA CYS A 810 6.30 -100.14 15.13
C CYS A 810 5.79 -101.59 15.05
N ASP A 811 5.77 -102.15 13.85
CA ASP A 811 5.37 -103.54 13.63
C ASP A 811 6.25 -104.51 14.42
N VAL A 812 5.64 -105.50 15.07
CA VAL A 812 6.35 -106.69 15.58
C VAL A 812 7.22 -107.29 14.48
N GLY A 813 8.49 -107.56 14.81
CA GLY A 813 9.51 -108.04 13.89
C GLY A 813 10.27 -106.93 13.13
N SER A 814 9.81 -105.68 13.18
CA SER A 814 10.58 -104.57 12.61
C SER A 814 11.83 -104.26 13.43
N THR A 815 12.88 -103.74 12.79
CA THR A 815 14.11 -103.30 13.46
C THR A 815 14.11 -101.79 13.58
N GLN A 816 14.41 -101.30 14.78
CA GLN A 816 14.41 -99.89 15.12
C GLN A 816 15.77 -99.43 15.65
N THR A 817 16.11 -98.18 15.37
CA THR A 817 17.31 -97.50 15.86
C THR A 817 17.00 -96.74 17.13
N ILE A 818 17.89 -96.81 18.12
CA ILE A 818 17.85 -96.03 19.35
C ILE A 818 19.15 -95.26 19.44
N SER A 819 19.06 -93.96 19.74
CA SER A 819 20.20 -93.06 19.78
C SER A 819 20.17 -92.16 21.02
N TYR A 820 21.34 -91.85 21.56
CA TYR A 820 21.54 -90.81 22.58
C TYR A 820 22.64 -89.85 22.16
N HIS A 821 22.45 -88.56 22.43
CA HIS A 821 23.47 -87.54 22.29
C HIS A 821 24.07 -87.21 23.65
N ALA A 822 25.39 -87.03 23.68
CA ALA A 822 26.11 -86.54 24.84
C ALA A 822 26.93 -85.30 24.48
N SER A 823 26.84 -84.28 25.32
CA SER A 823 27.65 -83.06 25.27
C SER A 823 28.27 -82.75 26.62
N TYR A 824 29.26 -81.88 26.66
CA TYR A 824 29.70 -81.26 27.91
C TYR A 824 28.63 -80.24 28.38
N SER A 825 28.48 -80.03 29.68
CA SER A 825 27.52 -79.07 30.26
C SER A 825 27.79 -77.61 29.84
N GLU A 826 29.04 -77.33 29.46
CA GLU A 826 29.50 -76.05 28.90
C GLU A 826 29.34 -75.94 27.38
N GLY A 827 28.85 -77.01 26.73
CA GLY A 827 28.70 -77.12 25.29
C GLY A 827 29.87 -77.87 24.61
N GLY A 828 29.58 -78.45 23.45
CA GLY A 828 30.49 -79.29 22.67
C GLY A 828 30.19 -80.78 22.79
N ASP A 829 30.27 -81.49 21.67
CA ASP A 829 29.88 -82.90 21.57
C ASP A 829 30.92 -83.81 22.24
N VAL A 830 30.45 -84.83 22.96
CA VAL A 830 31.31 -85.87 23.51
C VAL A 830 31.67 -86.82 22.38
N THR A 831 32.87 -86.67 21.83
CA THR A 831 33.33 -87.44 20.66
C THR A 831 34.21 -88.65 21.01
N SER A 832 34.41 -88.94 22.30
CA SER A 832 35.21 -90.08 22.78
C SER A 832 34.71 -90.60 24.13
N GLY A 833 35.09 -91.83 24.48
CA GLY A 833 34.63 -92.49 25.71
C GLY A 833 33.52 -93.52 25.47
N ILE A 834 32.84 -93.92 26.55
CA ILE A 834 31.79 -94.94 26.55
C ILE A 834 30.53 -94.41 27.25
N ILE A 835 29.40 -94.47 26.57
CA ILE A 835 28.07 -94.26 27.15
C ILE A 835 27.42 -95.63 27.37
N TYR A 836 27.03 -95.92 28.60
CA TYR A 836 26.41 -97.20 28.96
C TYR A 836 24.89 -97.09 28.90
N VAL A 837 24.24 -97.70 27.91
CA VAL A 837 22.79 -97.76 27.79
C VAL A 837 22.30 -99.14 28.21
N ASN A 838 21.45 -99.20 29.24
CA ASN A 838 21.02 -100.45 29.89
C ASN A 838 22.20 -101.38 30.24
N GLY A 839 23.34 -100.82 30.65
CA GLY A 839 24.57 -101.55 30.96
C GLY A 839 25.44 -101.96 29.76
N THR A 840 24.99 -101.74 28.53
CA THR A 840 25.78 -102.00 27.31
C THR A 840 26.52 -100.74 26.88
N GLY A 841 27.83 -100.83 26.67
CA GLY A 841 28.67 -99.67 26.31
C GLY A 841 28.64 -99.37 24.81
N TYR A 842 28.48 -98.09 24.48
CA TYR A 842 28.50 -97.56 23.11
C TYR A 842 29.46 -96.38 23.01
N THR A 843 30.22 -96.30 21.92
CA THR A 843 31.15 -95.20 21.66
C THR A 843 30.45 -94.12 20.83
N PRO A 844 30.46 -92.85 21.29
CA PRO A 844 29.88 -91.74 20.53
C PRO A 844 30.59 -91.52 19.20
N ASP A 845 29.86 -91.05 18.20
CA ASP A 845 30.42 -90.61 16.92
C ASP A 845 30.99 -89.18 17.01
N SER A 846 31.45 -88.65 15.86
CA SER A 846 32.02 -87.30 15.77
C SER A 846 31.03 -86.17 16.09
N SER A 847 29.76 -86.51 16.24
CA SER A 847 28.67 -85.58 16.52
C SER A 847 27.99 -85.91 17.85
N GLY A 848 28.67 -86.63 18.75
CA GLY A 848 28.19 -86.90 20.10
C GLY A 848 27.14 -88.00 20.21
N TRP A 849 26.79 -88.69 19.12
CA TRP A 849 25.71 -89.67 19.12
C TRP A 849 26.22 -91.09 19.33
N VAL A 850 25.58 -91.83 20.24
CA VAL A 850 25.61 -93.29 20.28
C VAL A 850 24.33 -93.82 19.67
N SER A 851 24.42 -94.76 18.71
CA SER A 851 23.26 -95.35 18.03
C SER A 851 23.37 -96.87 17.95
N PHE A 852 22.27 -97.58 18.19
CA PHE A 852 22.20 -99.05 18.10
C PHE A 852 20.82 -99.53 17.65
N GLN A 853 20.74 -100.78 17.14
CA GLN A 853 19.53 -101.37 16.58
C GLN A 853 18.90 -102.37 17.56
N GLU A 854 17.57 -102.42 17.64
CA GLU A 854 16.80 -103.43 18.36
C GLU A 854 15.62 -103.92 17.52
N SER A 855 15.19 -105.17 17.71
CA SER A 855 13.91 -105.68 17.21
C SER A 855 13.14 -106.46 18.28
N SER A 856 11.86 -106.74 18.06
CA SER A 856 11.07 -107.65 18.89
C SER A 856 10.02 -108.39 18.06
N ASP A 857 10.08 -109.73 18.04
CA ASP A 857 9.06 -110.59 17.41
C ASP A 857 7.80 -110.78 18.27
N VAL A 858 7.79 -110.20 19.47
CA VAL A 858 6.67 -110.22 20.40
C VAL A 858 6.20 -108.80 20.68
N ILE A 859 4.92 -108.68 21.02
CA ILE A 859 4.31 -107.42 21.44
C ILE A 859 4.92 -107.00 22.76
N VAL A 860 5.66 -105.89 22.78
CA VAL A 860 6.38 -105.43 23.97
C VAL A 860 6.76 -103.97 23.85
N ARG A 861 6.83 -103.27 24.99
CA ARG A 861 7.54 -102.00 25.09
C ARG A 861 8.93 -102.23 25.65
N LYS A 862 9.97 -101.89 24.89
CA LYS A 862 11.33 -101.82 25.41
C LYS A 862 11.68 -100.37 25.73
N LYS A 863 12.43 -100.17 26.80
CA LYS A 863 12.87 -98.86 27.28
C LYS A 863 14.37 -98.89 27.50
N TRP A 864 15.04 -97.82 27.08
CA TRP A 864 16.49 -97.67 27.26
C TRP A 864 16.77 -96.51 28.19
N ARG A 865 17.80 -96.66 29.00
CA ARG A 865 18.25 -95.65 29.94
C ARG A 865 19.77 -95.58 29.93
N VAL A 866 20.32 -94.37 29.98
CA VAL A 866 21.75 -94.22 30.27
C VAL A 866 21.99 -94.57 31.73
N THR A 867 22.85 -95.56 31.92
CA THR A 867 23.20 -96.17 33.21
C THR A 867 24.55 -95.71 33.73
N GLY A 868 25.36 -95.06 32.89
CA GLY A 868 26.66 -94.51 33.24
C GLY A 868 27.36 -93.90 32.03
N VAL A 869 28.36 -93.07 32.30
CA VAL A 869 29.32 -92.57 31.30
C VAL A 869 30.73 -92.84 31.80
N ASP A 870 31.66 -93.03 30.87
CA ASP A 870 33.10 -92.98 31.11
C ASP A 870 33.75 -92.21 29.97
N VAL A 871 33.82 -90.90 30.15
CA VAL A 871 34.37 -89.96 29.16
C VAL A 871 35.67 -89.43 29.71
N THR A 872 36.79 -90.05 29.33
CA THR A 872 38.14 -89.67 29.78
C THR A 872 38.30 -89.58 31.31
N GLY A 873 37.60 -90.45 32.05
CA GLY A 873 37.60 -90.45 33.52
C GLY A 873 36.51 -89.62 34.18
N VAL A 874 35.66 -88.92 33.41
CA VAL A 874 34.43 -88.30 33.92
C VAL A 874 33.35 -89.36 33.99
N THR A 875 32.83 -89.61 35.20
CA THR A 875 31.79 -90.59 35.49
C THR A 875 30.46 -89.96 35.92
N ASP A 876 30.49 -88.67 36.25
CA ASP A 876 29.30 -87.92 36.61
C ASP A 876 28.60 -87.41 35.35
N PHE A 877 27.31 -87.71 35.25
CA PHE A 877 26.46 -87.23 34.16
C PHE A 877 25.12 -86.76 34.68
N VAL A 878 24.52 -85.84 33.93
CA VAL A 878 23.12 -85.48 34.05
C VAL A 878 22.44 -85.96 32.77
N GLN A 879 21.29 -86.61 32.89
CA GLN A 879 20.46 -86.94 31.74
C GLN A 879 19.29 -85.97 31.74
N THR A 880 19.33 -84.99 30.84
CA THR A 880 18.25 -84.01 30.66
C THR A 880 17.19 -84.51 29.67
N CYS A 881 17.53 -85.44 28.78
CA CYS A 881 16.56 -86.09 27.90
C CYS A 881 15.77 -87.20 28.61
N SER A 882 14.53 -87.41 28.20
CA SER A 882 13.74 -88.56 28.67
C SER A 882 14.32 -89.88 28.14
N ASP A 883 14.10 -90.96 28.89
CA ASP A 883 14.44 -92.30 28.43
C ASP A 883 13.58 -92.70 27.20
N PRO A 884 14.18 -92.97 26.03
CA PRO A 884 13.47 -93.45 24.86
C PRO A 884 12.85 -94.83 25.10
N SER A 885 11.72 -95.07 24.46
CA SER A 885 11.05 -96.38 24.46
C SER A 885 10.36 -96.61 23.14
N ILE A 886 10.33 -97.87 22.70
CA ILE A 886 9.68 -98.30 21.48
C ILE A 886 8.70 -99.41 21.83
N ILE A 887 7.49 -99.31 21.28
CA ILE A 887 6.47 -100.36 21.35
C ILE A 887 6.53 -101.18 20.07
N TRP A 888 6.72 -102.49 20.15
CA TRP A 888 6.47 -103.40 19.04
C TRP A 888 5.05 -103.91 19.16
N ASP A 889 4.27 -103.78 18.08
CA ASP A 889 2.85 -104.01 18.09
C ASP A 889 2.30 -104.64 16.81
N ARG A 890 1.01 -104.99 16.84
CA ARG A 890 0.22 -105.46 15.70
C ARG A 890 -1.24 -105.08 15.88
N ILE A 891 -2.02 -105.11 14.81
CA ILE A 891 -3.47 -104.99 14.84
C ILE A 891 -4.09 -106.34 15.15
N LYS A 892 -5.09 -106.33 16.02
CA LYS A 892 -5.93 -107.47 16.38
C LYS A 892 -7.38 -107.20 16.04
N VAL A 893 -7.95 -108.05 15.19
CA VAL A 893 -9.32 -107.94 14.72
C VAL A 893 -10.22 -108.93 15.47
N THR A 894 -11.39 -108.46 15.90
CA THR A 894 -12.43 -109.21 16.62
C THR A 894 -13.80 -108.95 16.01
N TYR A 895 -14.73 -109.93 16.07
CA TYR A 895 -16.00 -109.84 15.35
C TYR A 895 -16.96 -108.80 15.85
N GLY A 896 -17.70 -108.25 14.89
CA GLY A 896 -18.98 -107.61 15.07
C GLY A 896 -20.12 -108.41 14.43
N ARG A 897 -21.29 -107.99 14.86
CA ARG A 897 -22.59 -108.61 14.59
C ARG A 897 -22.94 -108.44 13.11
N ILE A 898 -23.76 -109.35 12.59
CA ILE A 898 -24.54 -109.07 11.38
C ILE A 898 -25.88 -108.47 11.79
N SER A 899 -26.42 -107.55 10.98
CA SER A 899 -27.70 -106.89 11.27
C SER A 899 -28.86 -107.87 11.34
N GLU A 900 -28.90 -108.81 10.40
CA GLU A 900 -29.86 -109.91 10.33
C GLU A 900 -29.15 -111.15 9.79
N ASP A 901 -29.58 -112.33 10.23
CA ASP A 901 -29.07 -113.62 9.76
C ASP A 901 -29.75 -114.07 8.46
N ARG A 902 -30.93 -113.53 8.14
CA ARG A 902 -31.69 -113.85 6.93
C ARG A 902 -32.51 -112.66 6.44
N VAL A 903 -32.24 -112.18 5.22
CA VAL A 903 -32.95 -111.05 4.59
C VAL A 903 -33.49 -111.43 3.22
N ASN A 904 -34.30 -110.56 2.58
CA ASN A 904 -34.68 -110.83 1.20
C ASN A 904 -33.48 -110.69 0.25
N VAL A 905 -33.48 -111.42 -0.85
CA VAL A 905 -32.59 -111.23 -1.98
C VAL A 905 -32.70 -109.77 -2.43
N GLY A 906 -31.56 -109.08 -2.50
CA GLY A 906 -31.49 -107.65 -2.78
C GLY A 906 -31.48 -106.74 -1.56
N ASP A 907 -31.83 -107.23 -0.36
CA ASP A 907 -31.72 -106.46 0.88
C ASP A 907 -30.29 -106.51 1.43
N PRO A 908 -29.80 -105.46 2.12
CA PRO A 908 -28.47 -105.45 2.70
C PRO A 908 -28.40 -106.21 4.03
N ILE A 909 -27.33 -106.99 4.24
CA ILE A 909 -26.86 -107.39 5.57
C ILE A 909 -25.64 -106.54 5.90
N GLU A 910 -25.70 -105.84 7.01
CA GLU A 910 -24.57 -105.09 7.57
C GLU A 910 -23.72 -106.02 8.43
N TYR A 911 -22.41 -105.99 8.23
CA TYR A 911 -21.42 -106.71 9.02
C TYR A 911 -20.51 -105.72 9.73
N ARG A 912 -20.33 -105.89 11.04
CA ARG A 912 -19.46 -105.05 11.87
C ARG A 912 -18.18 -105.81 12.26
N ALA A 913 -17.07 -105.11 12.49
CA ALA A 913 -15.82 -105.66 13.04
C ALA A 913 -15.10 -104.63 13.90
N ARG A 914 -14.39 -105.06 14.95
CA ARG A 914 -13.56 -104.18 15.79
C ARG A 914 -12.10 -104.53 15.62
N ALA A 915 -11.25 -103.54 15.47
CA ALA A 915 -9.80 -103.71 15.37
C ALA A 915 -9.10 -102.84 16.40
N TYR A 916 -8.02 -103.36 16.98
CA TYR A 916 -7.24 -102.69 18.03
C TYR A 916 -5.75 -102.94 17.85
N LEU A 917 -4.90 -102.01 18.26
CA LEU A 917 -3.49 -102.29 18.51
C LEU A 917 -3.36 -103.24 19.73
N ASP A 918 -2.69 -104.38 19.57
CA ASP A 918 -2.70 -105.52 20.51
C ASP A 918 -1.89 -105.24 21.80
N TYR A 919 -0.97 -104.27 21.79
CA TYR A 919 -0.18 -103.90 22.97
C TYR A 919 -1.03 -103.26 24.08
N ASP A 920 -1.90 -102.31 23.75
CA ASP A 920 -2.65 -101.49 24.71
C ASP A 920 -4.17 -101.47 24.45
N TRP A 921 -4.66 -102.25 23.48
CA TRP A 921 -6.06 -102.26 23.04
C TRP A 921 -6.55 -100.90 22.51
N HIS A 922 -5.65 -100.07 21.98
CA HIS A 922 -6.03 -98.83 21.31
C HIS A 922 -6.92 -99.15 20.09
N PRO A 923 -8.18 -98.71 20.04
CA PRO A 923 -9.05 -99.01 18.91
C PRO A 923 -8.51 -98.32 17.66
N LEU A 924 -8.65 -99.00 16.53
CA LEU A 924 -8.56 -98.32 15.25
C LEU A 924 -9.70 -97.30 15.14
N SER A 925 -9.46 -96.28 14.33
CA SER A 925 -10.23 -95.05 14.18
C SER A 925 -10.64 -94.84 12.72
N THR A 926 -11.23 -93.68 12.45
CA THR A 926 -11.60 -93.24 11.09
C THR A 926 -10.43 -93.12 10.12
N GLU A 927 -9.21 -92.91 10.61
CA GLU A 927 -8.02 -92.78 9.76
C GLU A 927 -7.46 -94.14 9.33
N ASP A 928 -7.88 -95.20 10.01
CA ASP A 928 -7.37 -96.54 9.82
C ASP A 928 -8.22 -97.30 8.80
N THR A 929 -7.61 -98.32 8.19
CA THR A 929 -8.27 -99.10 7.14
C THR A 929 -8.54 -100.52 7.61
N LEU A 930 -9.78 -100.96 7.39
CA LEU A 930 -10.18 -102.35 7.56
C LEU A 930 -10.85 -102.82 6.28
N VAL A 931 -10.30 -103.85 5.65
CA VAL A 931 -10.81 -104.38 4.38
C VAL A 931 -11.35 -105.77 4.61
N SER A 932 -12.58 -106.03 4.21
CA SER A 932 -13.24 -107.34 4.27
C SER A 932 -13.43 -107.97 2.90
N ASN A 933 -13.85 -109.23 2.87
CA ASN A 933 -14.31 -109.90 1.65
C ASN A 933 -15.60 -109.30 1.05
N ALA A 934 -16.29 -108.41 1.77
CA ALA A 934 -17.41 -107.61 1.26
C ALA A 934 -16.97 -106.22 0.74
N GLY A 935 -15.69 -105.86 0.89
CA GLY A 935 -15.14 -104.55 0.52
C GLY A 935 -14.50 -103.82 1.70
N ALA A 936 -14.06 -102.59 1.44
CA ALA A 936 -13.58 -101.69 2.50
C ALA A 936 -14.71 -101.44 3.51
N MET A 937 -14.38 -101.58 4.78
CA MET A 937 -15.30 -101.32 5.88
C MET A 937 -15.17 -99.85 6.29
N THR A 938 -16.30 -99.20 6.56
CA THR A 938 -16.36 -97.80 6.99
C THR A 938 -16.36 -97.77 8.51
N TYR A 939 -15.49 -96.95 9.12
CA TYR A 939 -15.54 -96.74 10.57
C TYR A 939 -16.80 -95.97 10.95
N ASP A 940 -17.53 -96.44 11.97
CA ASP A 940 -18.69 -95.74 12.50
C ASP A 940 -18.23 -94.55 13.36
N PRO A 941 -18.54 -93.30 12.99
CA PRO A 941 -18.05 -92.11 13.71
C PRO A 941 -18.76 -91.88 15.05
N ASP A 942 -19.78 -92.66 15.42
CA ASP A 942 -20.42 -92.55 16.73
C ASP A 942 -19.43 -92.94 17.86
N PRO A 943 -19.22 -92.08 18.87
CA PRO A 943 -18.32 -92.36 19.99
C PRO A 943 -18.66 -93.65 20.77
N ASP A 944 -19.93 -94.09 20.75
CA ASP A 944 -20.37 -95.34 21.38
C ASP A 944 -20.13 -96.56 20.49
N HIS A 945 -19.75 -96.38 19.22
CA HIS A 945 -19.57 -97.41 18.20
C HIS A 945 -18.10 -97.50 17.74
N ILE A 946 -17.32 -98.32 18.44
CA ILE A 946 -15.91 -98.59 18.09
C ILE A 946 -15.75 -99.73 17.07
N TRP A 947 -16.55 -99.75 16.01
CA TRP A 947 -16.48 -100.77 14.95
C TRP A 947 -16.43 -100.17 13.55
N PHE A 948 -15.87 -100.95 12.65
CA PHE A 948 -16.02 -100.79 11.22
C PHE A 948 -17.24 -101.57 10.75
N GLU A 949 -17.94 -101.08 9.73
CA GLU A 949 -19.10 -101.72 9.16
C GLU A 949 -19.07 -101.75 7.63
N VAL A 950 -19.69 -102.77 7.06
CA VAL A 950 -19.87 -102.90 5.61
C VAL A 950 -21.19 -103.57 5.33
N GLN A 951 -21.92 -103.07 4.34
CA GLN A 951 -23.13 -103.73 3.86
C GLN A 951 -22.81 -104.61 2.67
N ARG A 952 -23.35 -105.83 2.70
CA ARG A 952 -23.34 -106.74 1.57
C ARG A 952 -24.76 -106.92 1.09
N VAL A 953 -24.94 -107.03 -0.22
CA VAL A 953 -26.22 -107.37 -0.85
C VAL A 953 -25.96 -108.57 -1.74
N GLN A 954 -26.84 -109.57 -1.70
CA GLN A 954 -26.81 -110.69 -2.64
C GLN A 954 -28.11 -110.76 -3.42
N ASN A 955 -27.97 -110.91 -4.73
CA ASN A 955 -29.08 -111.08 -5.67
C ASN A 955 -29.44 -112.55 -5.90
N ASP A 956 -28.67 -113.46 -5.29
CA ASP A 956 -28.90 -114.89 -5.34
C ASP A 956 -29.32 -115.39 -3.95
N VAL A 957 -30.15 -116.42 -3.95
CA VAL A 957 -30.52 -117.14 -2.73
C VAL A 957 -29.31 -117.94 -2.24
N GLY A 958 -28.87 -117.74 -1.00
CA GLY A 958 -27.71 -118.46 -0.45
C GLY A 958 -27.18 -117.92 0.88
N GLU A 959 -26.28 -118.69 1.49
CA GLU A 959 -25.52 -118.34 2.71
C GLU A 959 -24.10 -117.89 2.34
N PHE A 960 -23.65 -116.74 2.82
CA PHE A 960 -22.33 -116.17 2.51
C PHE A 960 -21.59 -115.72 3.78
N ASP A 961 -20.28 -115.97 3.82
CA ASP A 961 -19.38 -115.63 4.93
C ASP A 961 -18.85 -114.19 4.86
N PHE A 962 -18.53 -113.62 6.02
CA PHE A 962 -17.91 -112.31 6.19
C PHE A 962 -16.60 -112.42 6.97
N HIS A 963 -15.50 -111.92 6.41
CA HIS A 963 -14.22 -111.88 7.12
C HIS A 963 -13.35 -110.70 6.68
N VAL A 964 -12.51 -110.24 7.60
CA VAL A 964 -11.49 -109.22 7.34
C VAL A 964 -10.29 -109.85 6.62
N ILE A 965 -9.71 -109.13 5.68
CA ILE A 965 -8.57 -109.54 4.84
C ILE A 965 -7.29 -108.84 5.29
N SER A 966 -7.38 -107.56 5.60
CA SER A 966 -6.24 -106.75 6.01
C SER A 966 -6.69 -105.61 6.92
N ALA A 967 -5.78 -105.16 7.77
CA ALA A 967 -5.92 -103.95 8.55
C ALA A 967 -4.62 -103.13 8.42
N ALA A 968 -4.74 -101.82 8.41
CA ALA A 968 -3.60 -100.93 8.56
C ALA A 968 -4.00 -99.77 9.48
N GLU A 969 -3.11 -99.46 10.42
CA GLU A 969 -3.24 -98.36 11.34
C GLU A 969 -2.29 -97.25 10.89
N GLU A 970 -2.83 -96.04 10.72
CA GLU A 970 -2.16 -94.96 10.00
C GLU A 970 -1.21 -94.15 10.90
N THR A 971 -1.54 -93.98 12.20
CA THR A 971 -0.77 -93.12 13.12
C THR A 971 0.65 -93.64 13.33
N TYR A 972 0.81 -94.95 13.48
CA TYR A 972 2.07 -95.62 13.75
C TYR A 972 2.51 -96.53 12.60
N GLY A 973 1.76 -96.54 11.49
CA GLY A 973 2.07 -97.35 10.32
C GLY A 973 2.07 -98.85 10.58
N ILE A 974 1.28 -99.31 11.56
CA ILE A 974 1.20 -100.72 11.94
C ILE A 974 0.38 -101.47 10.90
N THR A 975 0.97 -102.51 10.32
CA THR A 975 0.31 -103.35 9.30
C THR A 975 0.30 -104.83 9.69
N ALA A 976 1.16 -105.23 10.62
CA ALA A 976 1.13 -106.56 11.19
C ALA A 976 -0.27 -106.81 11.77
N THR A 977 -1.00 -107.81 11.26
CA THR A 977 -2.41 -108.05 11.65
C THR A 977 -2.63 -109.50 12.07
N VAL A 978 -3.45 -109.70 13.10
CA VAL A 978 -3.96 -111.01 13.53
C VAL A 978 -5.49 -111.00 13.60
N ILE A 979 -6.12 -112.03 13.02
CA ILE A 979 -7.58 -112.22 13.05
C ILE A 979 -7.87 -113.42 13.94
N VAL A 980 -8.72 -113.24 14.97
CA VAL A 980 -8.77 -114.18 16.12
C VAL A 980 -10.08 -114.96 16.23
N VAL A 981 -10.91 -115.05 15.18
CA VAL A 981 -12.29 -115.54 15.30
C VAL A 981 -12.83 -116.21 14.00
N SER A 982 -13.90 -117.04 14.02
CA SER A 982 -14.63 -117.70 12.88
C SER A 982 -15.72 -116.93 12.08
N ASP A 983 -15.62 -116.84 10.76
CA ASP A 983 -16.40 -115.95 9.87
C ASP A 983 -17.95 -116.03 10.05
N PRO A 984 -18.66 -114.92 10.39
CA PRO A 984 -20.12 -114.92 10.44
C PRO A 984 -20.73 -115.03 9.05
N LYS A 985 -21.97 -115.52 9.00
CA LYS A 985 -22.67 -115.83 7.76
C LYS A 985 -24.05 -115.17 7.71
N GLY A 986 -24.41 -114.61 6.55
CA GLY A 986 -25.74 -114.08 6.26
C GLY A 986 -26.44 -114.86 5.15
N ILE A 987 -27.75 -115.03 5.27
CA ILE A 987 -28.60 -115.70 4.30
C ILE A 987 -29.41 -114.66 3.52
N TRP A 988 -29.38 -114.73 2.19
CA TRP A 988 -30.31 -113.99 1.32
C TRP A 988 -31.33 -114.95 0.75
N ASP A 989 -32.59 -114.54 0.78
CA ASP A 989 -33.70 -115.43 0.51
C ASP A 989 -34.87 -114.76 -0.20
N ARG A 990 -35.80 -115.52 -0.77
CA ARG A 990 -37.02 -114.97 -1.34
C ARG A 990 -38.19 -115.86 -1.01
N VAL A 991 -39.37 -115.27 -0.95
CA VAL A 991 -40.60 -116.04 -0.82
C VAL A 991 -41.07 -116.48 -2.20
N GLU A 992 -41.10 -117.79 -2.42
CA GLU A 992 -41.58 -118.42 -3.64
C GLU A 992 -43.00 -118.94 -3.42
N VAL A 993 -43.99 -118.27 -4.04
CA VAL A 993 -45.36 -118.79 -4.11
C VAL A 993 -45.39 -119.98 -5.07
N TYR A 994 -45.76 -121.16 -4.59
CA TYR A 994 -45.66 -122.40 -5.36
C TYR A 994 -47.02 -123.11 -5.57
N ASP A 995 -48.03 -122.76 -4.79
CA ASP A 995 -49.39 -123.30 -4.90
C ASP A 995 -50.41 -122.21 -4.53
N GLY A 996 -51.62 -122.29 -5.06
CA GLY A 996 -52.65 -121.31 -4.78
C GLY A 996 -53.99 -121.65 -5.39
N GLY A 997 -55.05 -121.16 -4.77
CA GLY A 997 -56.41 -121.44 -5.19
C GLY A 997 -57.43 -120.51 -4.53
N ALA A 998 -58.69 -120.67 -4.90
CA ALA A 998 -59.79 -119.93 -4.30
C ALA A 998 -60.91 -120.88 -3.88
N SER A 999 -61.51 -120.65 -2.71
CA SER A 999 -62.58 -121.49 -2.18
C SER A 999 -63.68 -120.66 -1.51
N PRO A 1000 -64.97 -120.87 -1.89
CA PRO A 1000 -65.42 -121.70 -3.01
C PRO A 1000 -65.11 -121.01 -4.35
N THR A 1001 -64.84 -121.76 -5.43
CA THR A 1001 -64.42 -121.20 -6.75
C THR A 1001 -65.49 -120.34 -7.44
N SER A 1002 -66.69 -120.25 -6.87
CA SER A 1002 -67.78 -119.40 -7.31
C SER A 1002 -68.66 -119.05 -6.11
N VAL A 1003 -69.06 -117.77 -6.02
CA VAL A 1003 -69.92 -117.22 -4.97
C VAL A 1003 -70.95 -116.27 -5.59
N GLU A 1004 -72.05 -116.00 -4.89
CA GLU A 1004 -72.99 -114.95 -5.32
C GLU A 1004 -72.44 -113.54 -5.07
N VAL A 1005 -72.98 -112.53 -5.76
CA VAL A 1005 -72.56 -111.13 -5.59
C VAL A 1005 -72.89 -110.67 -4.17
N GLY A 1006 -71.85 -110.39 -3.37
CA GLY A 1006 -71.96 -110.00 -1.96
C GLY A 1006 -71.41 -111.04 -0.98
N GLU A 1007 -71.06 -112.24 -1.45
CA GLU A 1007 -70.38 -113.27 -0.67
C GLU A 1007 -68.84 -113.17 -0.82
N THR A 1008 -68.13 -113.60 0.23
CA THR A 1008 -66.67 -113.58 0.28
C THR A 1008 -66.09 -114.87 -0.29
N ILE A 1009 -65.13 -114.75 -1.22
CA ILE A 1009 -64.27 -115.86 -1.65
C ILE A 1009 -62.92 -115.76 -0.92
N THR A 1010 -62.42 -116.87 -0.40
CA THR A 1010 -61.05 -116.92 0.14
C THR A 1010 -60.11 -117.30 -0.98
N ILE A 1011 -59.14 -116.43 -1.28
CA ILE A 1011 -57.99 -116.75 -2.12
C ILE A 1011 -56.84 -117.12 -1.18
N TRP A 1012 -56.21 -118.26 -1.40
CA TRP A 1012 -55.07 -118.72 -0.64
C TRP A 1012 -53.88 -118.99 -1.56
N PHE A 1013 -52.68 -118.74 -1.04
CA PHE A 1013 -51.41 -119.10 -1.65
C PHE A 1013 -50.60 -119.88 -0.62
N LYS A 1014 -49.88 -120.92 -1.04
CA LYS A 1014 -48.75 -121.44 -0.27
C LYS A 1014 -47.50 -120.86 -0.88
N ALA A 1015 -46.68 -120.30 -0.01
CA ALA A 1015 -45.36 -119.91 -0.38
C ALA A 1015 -44.35 -120.62 0.51
N ARG A 1016 -43.09 -120.59 0.11
CA ARG A 1016 -41.98 -121.09 0.92
C ARG A 1016 -40.77 -120.20 0.71
N TYR A 1017 -39.87 -120.21 1.66
CA TYR A 1017 -38.60 -119.55 1.50
C TYR A 1017 -37.71 -120.30 0.48
N GLY A 1018 -37.10 -119.58 -0.45
CA GLY A 1018 -36.28 -120.14 -1.52
C GLY A 1018 -35.00 -120.83 -1.02
N TYR A 1019 -34.45 -120.39 0.12
CA TYR A 1019 -33.18 -120.90 0.67
C TYR A 1019 -33.32 -122.32 1.23
N ASP A 1020 -34.31 -122.54 2.08
CA ASP A 1020 -34.49 -123.80 2.82
C ASP A 1020 -35.82 -124.51 2.51
N SER A 1021 -36.65 -123.96 1.63
CA SER A 1021 -37.98 -124.48 1.28
C SER A 1021 -38.96 -124.58 2.46
N VAL A 1022 -38.71 -123.90 3.58
CA VAL A 1022 -39.63 -123.83 4.72
C VAL A 1022 -40.89 -123.07 4.32
N GLU A 1023 -42.07 -123.60 4.65
CA GLU A 1023 -43.36 -122.98 4.34
C GLU A 1023 -43.44 -121.55 4.91
N PHE A 1024 -43.90 -120.63 4.08
CA PHE A 1024 -44.14 -119.23 4.41
C PHE A 1024 -45.54 -119.10 4.98
N ASP A 1025 -45.63 -118.75 6.26
CA ASP A 1025 -46.89 -118.57 6.98
C ASP A 1025 -47.03 -117.09 7.37
N ASP A 1026 -48.00 -116.41 6.75
CA ASP A 1026 -48.36 -115.00 7.02
C ASP A 1026 -49.37 -114.87 8.18
N SER A 1027 -49.59 -115.93 8.99
CA SER A 1027 -50.46 -115.86 10.18
C SER A 1027 -49.88 -115.00 11.33
N VAL A 1028 -48.78 -114.28 11.08
CA VAL A 1028 -48.15 -113.35 12.00
C VAL A 1028 -48.21 -111.92 11.41
N GLY A 1029 -49.42 -111.41 11.16
CA GLY A 1029 -49.57 -110.04 10.61
C GLY A 1029 -51.00 -109.52 10.46
N ALA A 1030 -51.65 -109.15 11.55
CA ALA A 1030 -52.73 -108.15 11.57
C ALA A 1030 -52.50 -107.18 12.74
#